data_AF-A0A962E1M9-F1
#
_entry.id   AF-A0A962E1M9-F1
#
_cell.length_a   1.000
_cell.length_b   1.000
_cell.length_c   1.000
_cell.angle_alpha   90.00
_cell.angle_beta   90.00
_cell.angle_gamma   90.00
#
_symmetry.space_group_name_H-M   'P 1'
#
loop_
_entity.id
_entity.type
_entity.pdbx_description
1 polymer ?
#
loop_
_entity_poly.entity_id
_entity_poly.type
_entity_poly.pdbx_seq_one_letter_code
_entity_poly.pdbx_strand_id
1 'polypeptide(L)'
;MIAYLNDKSCQIIDGETVLQFAKRNLIQVPTLCDLPQLESFGSCRVCSVEVALSKDGTRKTMASCHTPVSEGMYIYTHSANINKLRKNIIELVLTDHPLECLTCEVNNNCELQSVAASVGITEVRYPQGDNHRHFQKDLSHPYMTSDLSKCINCYRCVRACDEIQGQFVLNMSGRGFDNRIIKSDDVSFMDSDCVSCGACAQACPTSAISDVFMSKSVQSTEKTRTICTYCGVGCNLEVATKDNQILGIQASTDAEVNQGHTCLKGRYAFGFYNHPERLQSPMIRKDNELIECSWDEAYDFIQEKLTNLISEFGKNSIAGISSARCTNEENYLMQKFMRTVVGNNNIDCCARVCHSPTALGMQNTFGTGAATNSIEDIKHTDCILVIGANPTESHPVTGAKLKQFAMKSGTTIVIDPRKTELASYATYHLAPRPGTNVAVLNMMFYYIIKNDLVNQNFVETRTEGFKEFKDSVMQLDIEELEKICGVDKNLVQKAAIAYASAANAMSFHGLGVTEHSQGTKAVMQIAELAMITGNIGRKGVGVNPLRGQNNVQGAADMGAQPHQGAGYLSAYDADIQQVYSQHYGVQTPIESGYKIPEMFDAAILGKLKSMWIIGEDVVQTDPNSQKVIKALKNLDLLIVQELFMTETCKLADVVLPASSFLEKNGTFTNGERRVQAVHQAVQPLAGTKPDGQIIIDIMNRMGMKQEDYHPDWILDEISKIVPFFAGISWDKLGKNGMQWPVDSSGKQSPLIHETEFKRGLGHFEFHDFHESNEIIQHQKEFPYILTTNRKLQHYNCGAMTRRTKNVELLTEDVILINPKDAQTKSINDGDLVCVSSARGKIDIKAQISDEVKPGILSTTFHFPEIMVNNITSDEHDADAKCPEYKVVAVDFRKSKGKHKQLAQSIS
;
A
#
# COMPACT_ATOMS: atom_id res chain seq x y z
N MET A 1 -32.55 -13.10 24.86
CA MET A 1 -32.64 -11.93 25.74
C MET A 1 -33.41 -10.84 25.02
N ILE A 2 -34.43 -10.25 25.66
CA ILE A 2 -35.29 -9.22 25.05
C ILE A 2 -35.22 -7.92 25.86
N ALA A 3 -35.17 -6.78 25.16
CA ALA A 3 -35.41 -5.45 25.72
C ALA A 3 -36.53 -4.75 24.92
N TYR A 4 -37.06 -3.67 25.47
CA TYR A 4 -38.20 -2.94 24.93
C TYR A 4 -37.78 -1.54 24.48
N LEU A 5 -37.90 -1.24 23.19
CA LEU A 5 -37.71 0.09 22.63
C LEU A 5 -39.07 0.74 22.39
N ASN A 6 -39.39 1.81 23.14
CA ASN A 6 -40.69 2.47 23.09
C ASN A 6 -41.85 1.45 23.16
N ASP A 7 -41.79 0.58 24.18
CA ASP A 7 -42.72 -0.53 24.44
C ASP A 7 -42.77 -1.66 23.39
N LYS A 8 -41.92 -1.63 22.37
CA LYS A 8 -41.78 -2.72 21.38
C LYS A 8 -40.66 -3.66 21.78
N SER A 9 -40.96 -4.95 21.89
CA SER A 9 -39.96 -5.99 22.16
C SER A 9 -38.99 -6.17 21.00
N CYS A 10 -37.69 -6.09 21.29
CA CYS A 10 -36.61 -6.26 20.33
C CYS A 10 -35.59 -7.26 20.89
N GLN A 11 -35.06 -8.12 20.04
CA GLN A 11 -34.01 -9.08 20.41
C GLN A 11 -32.70 -8.34 20.69
N ILE A 12 -32.00 -8.71 21.75
CA ILE A 12 -30.69 -8.15 22.13
C ILE A 12 -29.56 -8.94 21.45
N ILE A 13 -28.52 -8.23 21.00
CA ILE A 13 -27.20 -8.79 20.70
C ILE A 13 -26.30 -8.52 21.91
N ASP A 14 -25.66 -9.57 22.42
CA ASP A 14 -24.81 -9.46 23.61
C ASP A 14 -23.68 -8.43 23.40
N GLY A 15 -23.40 -7.64 24.44
CA GLY A 15 -22.40 -6.56 24.40
C GLY A 15 -22.79 -5.29 23.65
N GLU A 16 -23.97 -5.20 23.01
CA GLU A 16 -24.36 -3.98 22.31
C GLU A 16 -24.78 -2.84 23.28
N THR A 17 -24.48 -1.61 22.90
CA THR A 17 -24.94 -0.41 23.62
C THR A 17 -26.38 -0.08 23.26
N VAL A 18 -27.07 0.70 24.10
CA VAL A 18 -28.43 1.17 23.80
C VAL A 18 -28.49 1.96 22.48
N LEU A 19 -27.42 2.68 22.12
CA LEU A 19 -27.34 3.39 20.84
C LEU A 19 -27.29 2.42 19.65
N GLN A 20 -26.43 1.39 19.72
CA GLN A 20 -26.34 0.34 18.71
C GLN A 20 -27.65 -0.44 18.59
N PHE A 21 -28.25 -0.78 19.73
CA PHE A 21 -29.54 -1.44 19.82
C PHE A 21 -30.65 -0.64 19.14
N ALA A 22 -30.75 0.67 19.44
CA ALA A 22 -31.72 1.56 18.80
C ALA A 22 -31.49 1.66 17.29
N LYS A 23 -30.24 1.87 16.86
CA LYS A 23 -29.85 2.00 15.45
C LYS A 23 -30.18 0.74 14.64
N ARG A 24 -29.89 -0.44 15.19
CA ARG A 24 -30.21 -1.75 14.58
C ARG A 24 -31.71 -1.96 14.39
N ASN A 25 -32.52 -1.42 15.30
CA ASN A 25 -33.98 -1.47 15.23
C ASN A 25 -34.58 -0.24 14.50
N LEU A 26 -33.78 0.46 13.69
CA LEU A 26 -34.20 1.61 12.86
C LEU A 26 -34.77 2.79 13.67
N ILE A 27 -34.41 2.91 14.95
CA ILE A 27 -34.78 4.05 15.80
C ILE A 27 -33.58 4.99 15.87
N GLN A 28 -33.78 6.22 15.38
CA GLN A 28 -32.74 7.23 15.43
C GLN A 28 -32.64 7.84 16.82
N VAL A 29 -31.42 7.95 17.33
CA VAL A 29 -31.08 8.71 18.54
C VAL A 29 -30.00 9.72 18.11
N PRO A 30 -30.22 11.03 18.29
CA PRO A 30 -29.28 12.04 17.82
C PRO A 30 -27.95 11.98 18.58
N THR A 31 -26.85 12.09 17.86
CA THR A 31 -25.48 12.07 18.38
C THR A 31 -24.65 13.15 17.68
N LEU A 32 -23.57 13.61 18.35
CA LEU A 32 -22.59 14.51 17.75
C LEU A 32 -21.15 14.04 17.97
N CYS A 33 -20.87 13.41 19.12
CA CYS A 33 -19.54 12.88 19.46
C CYS A 33 -19.36 11.39 19.16
N ASP A 34 -20.38 10.73 18.60
CA ASP A 34 -20.35 9.32 18.24
C ASP A 34 -19.93 9.16 16.78
N LEU A 35 -19.13 8.14 16.48
CA LEU A 35 -18.74 7.74 15.13
C LEU A 35 -18.44 6.24 15.15
N PRO A 36 -18.94 5.42 14.21
CA PRO A 36 -18.81 3.95 14.29
C PRO A 36 -17.38 3.40 14.35
N GLN A 37 -16.41 4.15 13.81
CA GLN A 37 -14.99 3.75 13.81
C GLN A 37 -14.26 4.08 15.13
N LEU A 38 -14.94 4.75 16.07
CA LEU A 38 -14.36 5.21 17.33
C LEU A 38 -15.06 4.53 18.50
N GLU A 39 -14.35 4.36 19.61
CA GLU A 39 -14.95 3.91 20.86
C GLU A 39 -16.05 4.87 21.37
N SER A 40 -16.81 4.46 22.37
CA SER A 40 -17.83 5.34 22.94
C SER A 40 -17.22 6.35 23.92
N PHE A 41 -17.54 7.65 23.77
CA PHE A 41 -16.94 8.73 24.58
C PHE A 41 -17.91 9.48 25.49
N GLY A 42 -19.13 9.77 25.00
CA GLY A 42 -20.18 10.39 25.83
C GLY A 42 -20.06 11.90 26.08
N SER A 43 -19.29 12.65 25.28
CA SER A 43 -19.13 14.12 25.42
C SER A 43 -20.43 14.90 25.15
N CYS A 44 -21.12 14.64 24.03
CA CYS A 44 -22.21 15.52 23.59
C CYS A 44 -23.48 15.50 24.46
N ARG A 45 -23.74 14.40 25.18
CA ARG A 45 -24.98 14.13 25.95
C ARG A 45 -26.30 14.21 25.17
N VAL A 46 -26.28 14.53 23.88
CA VAL A 46 -27.48 14.57 23.00
C VAL A 46 -28.13 13.19 22.86
N CYS A 47 -27.33 12.13 22.96
CA CYS A 47 -27.78 10.74 22.86
C CYS A 47 -28.52 10.23 24.11
N SER A 48 -28.84 11.10 25.07
CA SER A 48 -29.58 10.71 26.26
C SER A 48 -30.94 10.09 25.95
N VAL A 49 -31.28 9.03 26.68
CA VAL A 49 -32.55 8.29 26.62
C VAL A 49 -33.04 8.04 28.05
N GLU A 50 -34.32 7.72 28.23
CA GLU A 50 -34.86 7.25 29.51
C GLU A 50 -34.85 5.71 29.56
N VAL A 51 -34.28 5.14 30.62
CA VAL A 51 -34.24 3.68 30.84
C VAL A 51 -34.97 3.33 32.12
N ALA A 52 -35.81 2.29 32.08
CA ALA A 52 -36.47 1.70 33.23
C ALA A 52 -36.27 0.17 33.24
N LEU A 53 -36.30 -0.45 34.43
CA LEU A 53 -36.17 -1.92 34.58
C LEU A 53 -37.52 -2.65 34.54
N SER A 54 -38.62 -1.90 34.45
CA SER A 54 -39.98 -2.39 34.26
C SER A 54 -40.79 -1.33 33.52
N LYS A 55 -41.87 -1.74 32.84
CA LYS A 55 -42.67 -0.89 31.94
C LYS A 55 -43.08 0.45 32.56
N ASP A 56 -43.53 0.41 33.81
CA ASP A 56 -44.00 1.57 34.57
C ASP A 56 -43.06 1.93 35.74
N GLY A 57 -41.82 1.45 35.69
CA GLY A 57 -40.81 1.71 36.71
C GLY A 57 -40.20 3.11 36.63
N THR A 58 -39.42 3.45 37.66
CA THR A 58 -38.67 4.72 37.69
C THR A 58 -37.72 4.83 36.51
N ARG A 59 -37.88 5.90 35.72
CA ARG A 59 -37.04 6.18 34.55
C ARG A 59 -35.79 6.95 34.97
N LYS A 60 -34.62 6.53 34.47
CA LYS A 60 -33.35 7.23 34.63
C LYS A 60 -32.86 7.72 33.27
N THR A 61 -32.39 8.96 33.22
CA THR A 61 -31.73 9.48 32.02
C THR A 61 -30.32 8.90 31.92
N MET A 62 -30.02 8.23 30.82
CA MET A 62 -28.72 7.61 30.54
C MET A 62 -28.26 7.99 29.14
N ALA A 63 -26.95 8.12 28.92
CA ALA A 63 -26.41 8.33 27.58
C ALA A 63 -26.37 6.98 26.84
N SER A 64 -27.05 6.90 25.70
CA SER A 64 -27.22 5.61 24.99
C SER A 64 -25.91 5.04 24.44
N CYS A 65 -24.92 5.90 24.15
CA CYS A 65 -23.68 5.49 23.48
C CYS A 65 -22.81 4.55 24.33
N HIS A 66 -22.80 4.67 25.66
CA HIS A 66 -21.96 3.84 26.52
C HIS A 66 -22.77 3.06 27.57
N THR A 67 -24.10 3.04 27.43
CA THR A 67 -24.97 2.24 28.31
C THR A 67 -25.20 0.89 27.64
N PRO A 68 -24.74 -0.24 28.21
CA PRO A 68 -25.06 -1.57 27.70
C PRO A 68 -26.56 -1.83 27.76
N VAL A 69 -27.11 -2.50 26.75
CA VAL A 69 -28.47 -3.02 26.84
C VAL A 69 -28.48 -4.30 27.70
N SER A 70 -29.55 -4.52 28.46
CA SER A 70 -29.73 -5.76 29.22
C SER A 70 -31.16 -6.26 29.11
N GLU A 71 -31.34 -7.54 29.37
CA GLU A 71 -32.67 -8.17 29.36
C GLU A 71 -33.64 -7.45 30.30
N GLY A 72 -34.88 -7.25 29.83
CA GLY A 72 -35.94 -6.59 30.58
C GLY A 72 -35.87 -5.06 30.63
N MET A 73 -34.85 -4.43 30.03
CA MET A 73 -34.78 -2.96 29.95
C MET A 73 -35.90 -2.38 29.08
N TYR A 74 -36.55 -1.32 29.57
CA TYR A 74 -37.47 -0.46 28.82
C TYR A 74 -36.77 0.85 28.50
N ILE A 75 -36.60 1.14 27.21
CA ILE A 75 -35.82 2.26 26.69
C ILE A 75 -36.75 3.19 25.91
N TYR A 76 -36.84 4.44 26.35
CA TYR A 76 -37.66 5.49 25.74
C TYR A 76 -36.77 6.55 25.09
N THR A 77 -36.85 6.64 23.76
CA THR A 77 -35.89 7.46 22.98
C THR A 77 -36.32 8.91 22.74
N HIS A 78 -37.62 9.23 22.89
CA HIS A 78 -38.22 10.52 22.54
C HIS A 78 -39.27 11.02 23.55
N SER A 79 -39.09 10.78 24.85
CA SER A 79 -40.01 11.32 25.86
C SER A 79 -39.91 12.86 25.94
N ALA A 80 -40.94 13.51 26.49
CA ALA A 80 -40.99 14.96 26.61
C ALA A 80 -39.78 15.53 27.39
N ASN A 81 -39.34 14.82 28.44
CA ASN A 81 -38.16 15.19 29.22
C ASN A 81 -36.88 15.12 28.38
N ILE A 82 -36.71 14.04 27.61
CA ILE A 82 -35.53 13.84 26.76
C ILE A 82 -35.48 14.88 25.63
N ASN A 83 -36.61 15.19 25.01
CA ASN A 83 -36.66 16.22 23.97
C ASN A 83 -36.31 17.61 24.55
N LYS A 84 -36.83 17.95 25.74
CA LYS A 84 -36.47 19.19 26.45
C LYS A 84 -34.98 19.26 26.80
N LEU A 85 -34.41 18.15 27.29
CA LEU A 85 -33.00 18.05 27.61
C LEU A 85 -32.12 18.28 26.37
N ARG A 86 -32.42 17.58 25.26
CA ARG A 86 -31.69 17.73 24.00
C ARG A 86 -31.76 19.16 23.47
N LYS A 87 -32.94 19.77 23.49
CA LYS A 87 -33.12 21.18 23.10
C LYS A 87 -32.23 22.12 23.93
N ASN A 88 -32.23 21.97 25.25
CA ASN A 88 -31.38 22.76 26.14
C ASN A 88 -29.87 22.57 25.83
N ILE A 89 -29.42 21.34 25.60
CA ILE A 89 -28.01 21.05 25.26
C ILE A 89 -27.62 21.73 23.96
N ILE A 90 -28.43 21.62 22.91
CA ILE A 90 -28.11 22.22 21.60
C ILE A 90 -28.15 23.75 21.66
N GLU A 91 -29.10 24.35 22.39
CA GLU A 91 -29.09 25.80 22.61
C GLU A 91 -27.77 26.28 23.23
N LEU A 92 -27.22 25.55 24.21
CA LEU A 92 -25.92 25.87 24.82
C LEU A 92 -24.74 25.71 23.85
N VAL A 93 -24.80 24.76 22.93
CA VAL A 93 -23.76 24.63 21.88
C VAL A 93 -23.83 25.83 20.92
N LEU A 94 -25.05 26.26 20.57
CA LEU A 94 -25.26 27.35 19.61
C LEU A 94 -24.93 28.74 20.16
N THR A 95 -24.87 28.94 21.48
CA THR A 95 -24.39 30.22 22.04
C THR A 95 -22.93 30.50 21.68
N ASP A 96 -22.12 29.45 21.57
CA ASP A 96 -20.69 29.55 21.25
C ASP A 96 -20.41 29.39 19.73
N HIS A 97 -21.36 28.87 18.95
CA HIS A 97 -21.18 28.60 17.52
C HIS A 97 -21.65 29.77 16.62
N PRO A 98 -20.95 30.12 15.52
CA PRO A 98 -21.42 31.15 14.58
C PRO A 98 -22.68 30.68 13.83
N LEU A 99 -23.68 31.58 13.70
CA LEU A 99 -24.98 31.28 13.07
C LEU A 99 -24.98 31.57 11.56
N GLU A 100 -23.92 31.16 10.88
CA GLU A 100 -23.66 31.47 9.46
C GLU A 100 -23.88 30.23 8.57
N CYS A 101 -24.86 29.38 8.89
CA CYS A 101 -25.03 28.09 8.22
C CYS A 101 -25.20 28.22 6.70
N LEU A 102 -25.89 29.26 6.21
CA LEU A 102 -26.16 29.45 4.78
C LEU A 102 -24.92 29.78 3.95
N THR A 103 -23.87 30.30 4.57
CA THR A 103 -22.58 30.64 3.94
C THR A 103 -21.47 29.69 4.36
N CYS A 104 -21.76 28.70 5.20
CA CYS A 104 -20.81 27.71 5.67
C CYS A 104 -20.54 26.65 4.60
N GLU A 105 -19.28 26.23 4.48
CA GLU A 105 -18.84 25.22 3.53
C GLU A 105 -19.65 23.92 3.64
N VAL A 106 -19.99 23.45 4.85
CA VAL A 106 -20.70 22.17 5.07
C VAL A 106 -22.22 22.34 5.27
N ASN A 107 -22.83 23.40 4.74
CA ASN A 107 -24.28 23.59 4.79
C ASN A 107 -25.01 22.36 4.24
N ASN A 108 -26.07 21.92 4.92
CA ASN A 108 -26.83 20.68 4.65
C ASN A 108 -26.05 19.37 4.80
N ASN A 109 -24.76 19.41 5.15
CA ASN A 109 -23.96 18.24 5.55
C ASN A 109 -23.24 18.44 6.89
N CYS A 110 -23.79 19.30 7.74
CA CYS A 110 -23.33 19.52 9.09
C CYS A 110 -24.18 18.71 10.06
N GLU A 111 -23.58 17.78 10.80
CA GLU A 111 -24.31 16.95 11.76
C GLU A 111 -24.92 17.81 12.89
N LEU A 112 -24.24 18.90 13.29
CA LEU A 112 -24.80 19.88 14.24
C LEU A 112 -26.08 20.53 13.70
N GLN A 113 -26.09 20.92 12.42
CA GLN A 113 -27.27 21.53 11.79
C GLN A 113 -28.43 20.53 11.75
N SER A 114 -28.18 19.29 11.31
CA SER A 114 -29.20 18.23 11.26
C SER A 114 -29.75 17.90 12.65
N VAL A 115 -28.88 17.80 13.66
CA VAL A 115 -29.30 17.56 15.04
C VAL A 115 -30.13 18.73 15.56
N ALA A 116 -29.69 19.98 15.38
CA ALA A 116 -30.40 21.18 15.80
C ALA A 116 -31.81 21.27 15.19
N ALA A 117 -31.93 20.93 13.90
CA ALA A 117 -33.22 20.82 13.23
C ALA A 117 -34.08 19.71 13.83
N SER A 118 -33.51 18.51 14.05
CA SER A 118 -34.25 17.35 14.57
C SER A 118 -34.80 17.55 15.99
N VAL A 119 -34.12 18.33 16.82
CA VAL A 119 -34.56 18.62 18.20
C VAL A 119 -35.50 19.83 18.30
N GLY A 120 -35.75 20.53 17.19
CA GLY A 120 -36.70 21.65 17.13
C GLY A 120 -36.17 22.97 17.73
N ILE A 121 -34.91 23.33 17.41
CA ILE A 121 -34.36 24.65 17.73
C ILE A 121 -34.99 25.69 16.81
N THR A 122 -35.61 26.70 17.41
CA THR A 122 -36.21 27.85 16.70
C THR A 122 -35.56 29.17 17.12
N GLU A 123 -35.07 29.24 18.35
CA GLU A 123 -34.37 30.38 18.93
C GLU A 123 -33.38 29.88 19.99
N VAL A 124 -32.34 30.67 20.27
CA VAL A 124 -31.41 30.44 21.38
C VAL A 124 -31.79 31.40 22.51
N ARG A 125 -32.23 30.86 23.64
CA ARG A 125 -32.81 31.66 24.75
C ARG A 125 -31.77 32.30 25.66
N TYR A 126 -30.51 31.87 25.57
CA TYR A 126 -29.43 32.39 26.40
C TYR A 126 -28.92 33.73 25.84
N PRO A 127 -28.56 34.70 26.71
CA PRO A 127 -28.00 35.97 26.27
C PRO A 127 -26.61 35.79 25.67
N GLN A 128 -26.15 36.79 24.92
CA GLN A 128 -24.78 36.82 24.42
C GLN A 128 -23.79 36.81 25.60
N GLY A 129 -22.78 35.94 25.52
CA GLY A 129 -21.71 35.82 26.50
C GLY A 129 -20.37 35.55 25.83
N ASP A 130 -19.40 35.10 26.63
CA ASP A 130 -18.09 34.69 26.16
C ASP A 130 -18.22 33.60 25.09
N ASN A 131 -17.33 33.65 24.10
CA ASN A 131 -17.35 32.73 22.96
C ASN A 131 -15.96 32.59 22.31
N HIS A 132 -15.81 31.54 21.51
CA HIS A 132 -14.59 31.18 20.79
C HIS A 132 -14.58 31.65 19.33
N ARG A 133 -15.48 32.57 18.96
CA ARG A 133 -15.64 32.98 17.55
C ARG A 133 -14.48 33.84 17.02
N HIS A 134 -13.52 34.17 17.86
CA HIS A 134 -12.35 34.99 17.54
C HIS A 134 -11.22 34.21 16.84
N PHE A 135 -11.25 32.86 16.85
CA PHE A 135 -10.21 32.07 16.20
C PHE A 135 -10.21 32.28 14.69
N GLN A 136 -9.02 32.48 14.12
CA GLN A 136 -8.84 32.59 12.68
C GLN A 136 -8.73 31.20 12.04
N LYS A 137 -9.20 31.09 10.79
CA LYS A 137 -9.07 29.87 10.00
C LYS A 137 -7.60 29.64 9.63
N ASP A 138 -7.09 28.47 9.96
CA ASP A 138 -5.80 27.97 9.53
C ASP A 138 -5.89 27.43 8.10
N LEU A 139 -5.11 28.03 7.21
CA LEU A 139 -4.98 27.69 5.80
C LEU A 139 -3.53 27.37 5.42
N SER A 140 -2.64 27.13 6.39
CA SER A 140 -1.20 26.97 6.14
C SER A 140 -0.85 25.69 5.38
N HIS A 141 -1.64 24.63 5.56
CA HIS A 141 -1.35 23.31 5.02
C HIS A 141 -1.97 23.14 3.63
N PRO A 142 -1.29 22.46 2.66
CA PRO A 142 -1.79 22.26 1.29
C PRO A 142 -3.11 21.49 1.15
N TYR A 143 -3.61 20.88 2.23
CA TYR A 143 -4.72 19.92 2.21
C TYR A 143 -5.64 20.04 3.42
N MET A 144 -5.08 20.22 4.62
CA MET A 144 -5.86 20.31 5.86
C MET A 144 -6.20 21.77 6.18
N THR A 145 -7.39 22.02 6.75
CA THR A 145 -7.75 23.34 7.27
C THR A 145 -8.44 23.22 8.62
N SER A 146 -8.34 24.25 9.47
CA SER A 146 -9.13 24.30 10.73
C SER A 146 -9.70 25.68 10.97
N ASP A 147 -10.99 25.74 11.31
CA ASP A 147 -11.68 26.94 11.77
C ASP A 147 -12.27 26.68 13.17
N LEU A 148 -11.46 26.89 14.20
CA LEU A 148 -11.84 26.54 15.57
C LEU A 148 -12.97 27.39 16.14
N SER A 149 -13.35 28.50 15.47
CA SER A 149 -14.56 29.27 15.79
C SER A 149 -15.84 28.42 15.67
N LYS A 150 -15.78 27.32 14.91
CA LYS A 150 -16.88 26.38 14.64
C LYS A 150 -16.76 25.08 15.43
N CYS A 151 -15.82 24.99 16.38
CA CYS A 151 -15.62 23.80 17.19
C CYS A 151 -16.77 23.62 18.18
N ILE A 152 -17.13 22.36 18.45
CA ILE A 152 -18.12 21.99 19.48
C ILE A 152 -17.53 21.08 20.55
N ASN A 153 -16.21 20.98 20.62
CA ASN A 153 -15.47 20.19 21.63
C ASN A 153 -15.98 18.74 21.78
N CYS A 154 -16.32 18.10 20.66
CA CYS A 154 -16.84 16.72 20.63
C CYS A 154 -15.76 15.63 20.72
N TYR A 155 -14.48 16.00 20.63
CA TYR A 155 -13.30 15.12 20.63
C TYR A 155 -13.16 14.16 19.41
N ARG A 156 -14.10 14.15 18.44
CA ARG A 156 -14.01 13.23 17.29
C ARG A 156 -12.72 13.38 16.47
N CYS A 157 -12.22 14.60 16.27
CA CYS A 157 -10.99 14.83 15.51
C CYS A 157 -9.74 14.31 16.25
N VAL A 158 -9.63 14.58 17.55
CA VAL A 158 -8.57 14.03 18.44
C VAL A 158 -8.60 12.51 18.38
N ARG A 159 -9.75 11.93 18.66
CA ARG A 159 -9.94 10.48 18.70
C ARG A 159 -9.72 9.80 17.35
N ALA A 160 -10.07 10.44 16.24
CA ALA A 160 -9.71 9.93 14.91
C ALA A 160 -8.19 9.94 14.67
N CYS A 161 -7.48 10.96 15.18
CA CYS A 161 -6.02 11.01 15.10
C CYS A 161 -5.37 9.90 15.94
N ASP A 162 -5.97 9.55 17.08
CA ASP A 162 -5.43 8.60 18.05
C ASP A 162 -5.84 7.15 17.73
N GLU A 163 -7.14 6.90 17.59
CA GLU A 163 -7.75 5.56 17.51
C GLU A 163 -7.83 5.01 16.08
N ILE A 164 -7.72 5.86 15.05
CA ILE A 164 -7.71 5.40 13.65
C ILE A 164 -6.30 5.51 13.05
N GLN A 165 -5.69 6.69 13.16
CA GLN A 165 -4.38 6.96 12.54
C GLN A 165 -3.20 6.61 13.47
N GLY A 166 -3.37 6.76 14.79
CA GLY A 166 -2.31 6.54 15.78
C GLY A 166 -1.19 7.60 15.76
N GLN A 167 -1.45 8.83 15.33
CA GLN A 167 -0.40 9.88 15.25
C GLN A 167 -0.45 10.91 16.39
N PHE A 168 -1.55 11.02 17.15
CA PHE A 168 -1.62 11.85 18.36
C PHE A 168 -1.28 13.33 18.16
N VAL A 169 -1.56 13.85 16.95
CA VAL A 169 -1.25 15.24 16.57
C VAL A 169 -2.24 16.23 17.14
N LEU A 170 -3.50 15.83 17.30
CA LEU A 170 -4.56 16.70 17.81
C LEU A 170 -4.76 16.43 19.30
N ASN A 171 -4.81 17.49 20.11
CA ASN A 171 -5.08 17.38 21.54
C ASN A 171 -6.04 18.49 22.01
N MET A 172 -6.45 18.42 23.27
CA MET A 172 -7.29 19.43 23.93
C MET A 172 -6.46 20.17 24.98
N SER A 173 -6.42 21.49 24.89
CA SER A 173 -5.74 22.38 25.83
C SER A 173 -6.73 23.31 26.51
N GLY A 174 -6.50 23.59 27.80
CA GLY A 174 -7.40 24.39 28.63
C GLY A 174 -8.30 23.54 29.55
N ARG A 175 -9.22 24.19 30.27
CA ARG A 175 -10.14 23.53 31.20
C ARG A 175 -11.52 24.19 31.14
N GLY A 176 -12.57 23.37 31.13
CA GLY A 176 -13.94 23.88 31.14
C GLY A 176 -14.26 24.61 29.84
N PHE A 177 -14.64 25.88 29.94
CA PHE A 177 -14.98 26.70 28.79
C PHE A 177 -13.75 26.98 27.90
N ASP A 178 -12.59 27.26 28.50
CA ASP A 178 -11.33 27.57 27.78
C ASP A 178 -10.73 26.38 27.00
N ASN A 179 -11.41 25.22 27.01
CA ASN A 179 -10.93 24.01 26.38
C ASN A 179 -11.03 24.11 24.85
N ARG A 180 -9.92 23.94 24.15
CA ARG A 180 -9.83 24.05 22.69
C ARG A 180 -8.94 22.97 22.08
N ILE A 181 -9.16 22.71 20.80
CA ILE A 181 -8.28 21.87 20.00
C ILE A 181 -6.95 22.59 19.76
N ILE A 182 -5.85 21.87 19.95
CA ILE A 182 -4.50 22.28 19.55
C ILE A 182 -3.89 21.22 18.63
N LYS A 183 -2.90 21.62 17.82
CA LYS A 183 -2.15 20.76 16.89
C LYS A 183 -0.69 20.71 17.36
N SER A 184 -0.17 19.52 17.67
CA SER A 184 1.12 19.30 18.34
C SER A 184 1.31 20.32 19.48
N ASP A 185 2.32 21.18 19.41
CA ASP A 185 2.63 22.22 20.40
C ASP A 185 1.87 23.55 20.14
N ASP A 186 0.56 23.47 19.86
CA ASP A 186 -0.34 24.60 19.53
C ASP A 186 0.14 25.44 18.32
N VAL A 187 0.52 24.74 17.25
CA VAL A 187 1.02 25.32 16.00
C VAL A 187 0.01 25.19 14.84
N SER A 188 0.38 25.67 13.65
CA SER A 188 -0.43 25.49 12.43
C SER A 188 -0.44 24.02 11.98
N PHE A 189 -1.34 23.62 11.09
CA PHE A 189 -1.32 22.26 10.54
C PHE A 189 -0.02 21.96 9.79
N MET A 190 0.51 22.94 9.04
CA MET A 190 1.76 22.80 8.29
C MET A 190 2.97 22.52 9.20
N ASP A 191 3.01 23.17 10.37
CA ASP A 191 4.14 23.06 11.31
C ASP A 191 3.96 21.93 12.34
N SER A 192 2.83 21.23 12.30
CA SER A 192 2.51 20.10 13.20
C SER A 192 3.01 18.77 12.63
N ASP A 193 2.95 17.71 13.43
CA ASP A 193 3.27 16.33 13.01
C ASP A 193 2.17 15.69 12.13
N CYS A 194 1.26 16.49 11.56
CA CYS A 194 0.14 16.02 10.78
C CYS A 194 0.59 15.33 9.48
N VAL A 195 0.29 14.03 9.38
CA VAL A 195 0.58 13.23 8.17
C VAL A 195 -0.48 13.34 7.06
N SER A 196 -1.47 14.22 7.20
CA SER A 196 -2.51 14.47 6.19
C SER A 196 -3.36 13.26 5.79
N CYS A 197 -3.75 12.41 6.73
CA CYS A 197 -4.62 11.28 6.44
C CYS A 197 -6.10 11.66 6.21
N GLY A 198 -6.50 12.87 6.61
CA GLY A 198 -7.87 13.38 6.46
C GLY A 198 -8.92 12.72 7.39
N ALA A 199 -8.51 11.81 8.29
CA ALA A 199 -9.44 11.12 9.20
C ALA A 199 -10.16 12.11 10.14
N CYS A 200 -9.43 13.10 10.67
CA CYS A 200 -10.00 14.14 11.52
C CYS A 200 -10.99 15.06 10.78
N ALA A 201 -10.71 15.40 9.51
CA ALA A 201 -11.62 16.15 8.66
C ALA A 201 -12.90 15.36 8.39
N GLN A 202 -12.79 14.09 7.98
CA GLN A 202 -13.95 13.21 7.77
C GLN A 202 -14.78 13.05 9.06
N ALA A 203 -14.11 12.91 10.20
CA ALA A 203 -14.74 12.74 11.50
C ALA A 203 -15.36 14.02 12.10
N CYS A 204 -15.03 15.24 11.65
CA CYS A 204 -15.53 16.47 12.27
C CYS A 204 -17.04 16.67 12.00
N PRO A 205 -17.95 16.71 12.98
CA PRO A 205 -19.39 16.88 12.72
C PRO A 205 -19.78 18.28 12.20
N THR A 206 -18.87 19.26 12.33
CA THR A 206 -18.98 20.63 11.80
C THR A 206 -17.88 20.85 10.74
N SER A 207 -17.58 22.10 10.38
CA SER A 207 -16.41 22.47 9.57
C SER A 207 -15.22 22.96 10.40
N ALA A 208 -15.17 22.63 11.69
CA ALA A 208 -14.07 23.06 12.55
C ALA A 208 -12.73 22.48 12.12
N ILE A 209 -12.72 21.24 11.64
CA ILE A 209 -11.61 20.62 10.92
C ILE A 209 -12.14 20.16 9.56
N SER A 210 -11.47 20.56 8.49
CA SER A 210 -11.91 20.32 7.12
C SER A 210 -10.70 20.12 6.21
N ASP A 211 -10.93 20.04 4.91
CA ASP A 211 -9.88 19.98 3.89
C ASP A 211 -10.11 21.02 2.79
N VAL A 212 -9.05 21.34 2.05
CA VAL A 212 -9.06 22.36 0.98
C VAL A 212 -10.05 22.05 -0.14
N PHE A 213 -10.44 20.79 -0.30
CA PHE A 213 -11.40 20.35 -1.31
C PHE A 213 -12.84 20.41 -0.79
N MET A 214 -13.04 20.77 0.49
CA MET A 214 -14.33 20.77 1.16
C MET A 214 -15.07 19.44 0.91
N SER A 215 -14.35 18.32 0.98
CA SER A 215 -14.85 17.03 0.52
C SER A 215 -16.08 16.50 1.29
N LYS A 216 -16.44 17.13 2.41
CA LYS A 216 -17.72 16.87 3.08
C LYS A 216 -18.87 17.56 2.34
N SER A 217 -18.67 18.73 1.78
CA SER A 217 -19.73 19.57 1.21
C SER A 217 -20.32 19.04 -0.11
N VAL A 218 -19.70 18.05 -0.73
CA VAL A 218 -20.07 17.47 -2.03
C VAL A 218 -21.20 16.43 -1.90
N GLN A 219 -22.32 16.78 -1.27
CA GLN A 219 -23.46 15.85 -1.13
C GLN A 219 -24.31 15.71 -2.41
N SER A 220 -24.44 16.77 -3.20
CA SER A 220 -25.27 16.79 -4.41
C SER A 220 -24.52 16.32 -5.66
N THR A 221 -23.46 15.54 -5.49
CA THR A 221 -22.61 15.05 -6.58
C THR A 221 -22.82 13.56 -6.80
N GLU A 222 -22.45 13.09 -8.00
CA GLU A 222 -22.28 11.67 -8.23
C GLU A 222 -21.12 11.15 -7.37
N LYS A 223 -21.26 9.94 -6.83
CA LYS A 223 -20.24 9.28 -6.02
C LYS A 223 -19.94 7.93 -6.61
N THR A 224 -18.69 7.75 -7.02
CA THR A 224 -18.19 6.50 -7.58
C THR A 224 -17.21 5.87 -6.61
N ARG A 225 -17.47 4.64 -6.19
CA ARG A 225 -16.52 3.84 -5.43
C ARG A 225 -15.45 3.30 -6.36
N THR A 226 -14.17 3.45 -6.01
CA THR A 226 -13.05 2.87 -6.77
C THR A 226 -11.90 2.55 -5.82
N ILE A 227 -10.78 2.03 -6.35
CA ILE A 227 -9.64 1.54 -5.56
C ILE A 227 -8.41 2.41 -5.75
N CYS A 228 -7.75 2.74 -4.64
CA CYS A 228 -6.50 3.48 -4.63
C CYS A 228 -5.39 2.75 -5.42
N THR A 229 -4.76 3.43 -6.38
CA THR A 229 -3.69 2.89 -7.23
C THR A 229 -2.27 3.00 -6.64
N TYR A 230 -2.11 3.43 -5.37
CA TYR A 230 -0.77 3.62 -4.79
C TYR A 230 -0.19 2.33 -4.19
N CYS A 231 -0.24 2.15 -2.87
CA CYS A 231 0.31 0.96 -2.22
C CYS A 231 -0.59 -0.28 -2.40
N GLY A 232 -0.03 -1.47 -2.21
CA GLY A 232 -0.73 -2.76 -2.27
C GLY A 232 -1.80 -3.02 -1.20
N VAL A 233 -2.25 -2.00 -0.45
CA VAL A 233 -3.32 -2.16 0.54
C VAL A 233 -4.70 -2.32 -0.12
N GLY A 234 -4.99 -1.60 -1.21
CA GLY A 234 -6.31 -1.66 -1.87
C GLY A 234 -7.41 -0.85 -1.18
N CYS A 235 -7.08 0.34 -0.66
CA CYS A 235 -8.08 1.20 0.00
C CYS A 235 -9.22 1.58 -0.97
N ASN A 236 -10.46 1.41 -0.52
CA ASN A 236 -11.64 1.87 -1.23
C ASN A 236 -11.81 3.38 -1.03
N LEU A 237 -12.10 4.07 -2.13
CA LEU A 237 -12.23 5.50 -2.26
C LEU A 237 -13.63 5.84 -2.75
N GLU A 238 -14.29 6.81 -2.13
CA GLU A 238 -15.52 7.44 -2.65
C GLU A 238 -15.13 8.73 -3.38
N VAL A 239 -15.19 8.71 -4.71
CA VAL A 239 -14.84 9.86 -5.56
C VAL A 239 -16.09 10.65 -5.87
N ALA A 240 -16.13 11.91 -5.44
CA ALA A 240 -17.23 12.83 -5.73
C ALA A 240 -16.96 13.60 -7.02
N THR A 241 -17.89 13.54 -7.97
CA THR A 241 -17.73 14.18 -9.28
C THR A 241 -18.91 15.07 -9.66
N LYS A 242 -18.60 16.14 -10.38
CA LYS A 242 -19.58 17.05 -10.99
C LYS A 242 -19.03 17.54 -12.33
N ASP A 243 -19.86 17.51 -13.36
CA ASP A 243 -19.48 17.98 -14.71
C ASP A 243 -18.16 17.35 -15.21
N ASN A 244 -17.99 16.04 -14.97
CA ASN A 244 -16.78 15.25 -15.28
C ASN A 244 -15.49 15.72 -14.57
N GLN A 245 -15.61 16.44 -13.45
CA GLN A 245 -14.48 16.87 -12.63
C GLN A 245 -14.56 16.27 -11.23
N ILE A 246 -13.41 15.90 -10.68
CA ILE A 246 -13.29 15.38 -9.31
C ILE A 246 -13.24 16.54 -8.35
N LEU A 247 -14.20 16.60 -7.42
CA LEU A 247 -14.25 17.64 -6.40
C LEU A 247 -13.54 17.21 -5.10
N GLY A 248 -13.53 15.92 -4.80
CA GLY A 248 -12.86 15.38 -3.62
C GLY A 248 -13.03 13.88 -3.51
N ILE A 249 -12.19 13.25 -2.71
CA ILE A 249 -12.20 11.80 -2.46
C ILE A 249 -12.35 11.57 -0.96
N GLN A 250 -13.21 10.66 -0.52
CA GLN A 250 -13.34 10.28 0.89
C GLN A 250 -13.07 8.79 1.11
N ALA A 251 -12.86 8.38 2.35
CA ALA A 251 -12.73 6.98 2.69
C ALA A 251 -14.10 6.34 2.87
N SER A 252 -14.37 5.22 2.17
CA SER A 252 -15.60 4.44 2.33
C SER A 252 -15.69 3.85 3.74
N THR A 253 -16.74 4.19 4.49
CA THR A 253 -16.89 3.79 5.91
C THR A 253 -17.24 2.32 6.12
N ASP A 254 -17.80 1.67 5.10
CA ASP A 254 -18.23 0.26 5.05
C ASP A 254 -17.22 -0.65 4.34
N ALA A 255 -16.04 -0.14 3.98
CA ALA A 255 -15.01 -0.92 3.28
C ALA A 255 -14.27 -1.88 4.23
N GLU A 256 -14.17 -3.15 3.84
CA GLU A 256 -13.50 -4.19 4.65
C GLU A 256 -11.99 -3.93 4.83
N VAL A 257 -11.32 -3.48 3.77
CA VAL A 257 -9.87 -3.25 3.75
C VAL A 257 -9.46 -2.09 4.66
N ASN A 258 -10.05 -0.91 4.42
CA ASN A 258 -9.59 0.34 5.01
C ASN A 258 -10.55 0.96 6.03
N GLN A 259 -11.77 0.44 6.20
CA GLN A 259 -12.67 0.74 7.32
C GLN A 259 -12.85 2.25 7.60
N GLY A 260 -13.06 3.05 6.54
CA GLY A 260 -13.19 4.51 6.66
C GLY A 260 -11.89 5.27 6.84
N HIS A 261 -10.73 4.64 6.61
CA HIS A 261 -9.42 5.26 6.71
C HIS A 261 -8.69 5.33 5.36
N THR A 262 -7.84 6.34 5.15
CA THR A 262 -6.98 6.51 3.96
C THR A 262 -5.70 7.23 4.36
N CYS A 263 -4.72 7.31 3.46
CA CYS A 263 -3.54 8.16 3.62
C CYS A 263 -3.59 9.35 2.67
N LEU A 264 -2.67 10.33 2.82
CA LEU A 264 -2.66 11.53 1.98
C LEU A 264 -2.66 11.23 0.47
N LYS A 265 -1.98 10.14 0.06
CA LYS A 265 -1.83 9.82 -1.37
C LYS A 265 -3.18 9.49 -1.99
N GLY A 266 -3.90 8.53 -1.41
CA GLY A 266 -5.23 8.15 -1.89
C GLY A 266 -6.29 9.23 -1.65
N ARG A 267 -6.13 10.03 -0.60
CA ARG A 267 -7.12 11.03 -0.18
C ARG A 267 -7.04 12.34 -0.96
N TYR A 268 -5.83 12.79 -1.29
CA TYR A 268 -5.58 14.16 -1.78
C TYR A 268 -4.71 14.22 -3.04
N ALA A 269 -3.82 13.26 -3.26
CA ALA A 269 -2.92 13.26 -4.41
C ALA A 269 -3.60 12.68 -5.67
N PHE A 270 -4.78 13.18 -6.02
CA PHE A 270 -5.51 12.78 -7.23
C PHE A 270 -5.35 13.77 -8.38
N GLY A 271 -4.94 15.02 -8.13
CA GLY A 271 -4.85 16.10 -9.13
C GLY A 271 -3.95 15.81 -10.34
N PHE A 272 -3.10 14.79 -10.27
CA PHE A 272 -2.32 14.33 -11.43
C PHE A 272 -3.20 13.88 -12.61
N TYR A 273 -4.44 13.44 -12.37
CA TYR A 273 -5.29 12.89 -13.43
C TYR A 273 -5.55 13.88 -14.56
N ASN A 274 -5.67 15.17 -14.24
CA ASN A 274 -5.89 16.28 -15.18
C ASN A 274 -4.79 17.34 -15.07
N HIS A 275 -3.55 16.91 -14.84
CA HIS A 275 -2.41 17.81 -14.78
C HIS A 275 -2.04 18.30 -16.20
N PRO A 276 -1.59 19.56 -16.39
CA PRO A 276 -1.24 20.10 -17.71
C PRO A 276 -0.18 19.31 -18.48
N GLU A 277 0.67 18.55 -17.78
CA GLU A 277 1.71 17.71 -18.38
C GLU A 277 1.23 16.32 -18.82
N ARG A 278 -0.07 15.99 -18.69
CA ARG A 278 -0.60 14.69 -19.13
C ARG A 278 -0.38 14.52 -20.64
N LEU A 279 0.06 13.32 -21.03
CA LEU A 279 0.10 12.93 -22.43
C LEU A 279 -1.33 12.84 -22.97
N GLN A 280 -1.59 13.48 -24.12
CA GLN A 280 -2.93 13.53 -24.74
C GLN A 280 -2.92 13.19 -26.23
N SER A 281 -1.79 12.80 -26.79
CA SER A 281 -1.70 12.33 -28.18
C SER A 281 -0.59 11.28 -28.30
N PRO A 282 -0.80 10.24 -29.12
CA PRO A 282 0.27 9.33 -29.51
C PRO A 282 1.43 10.10 -30.14
N MET A 283 2.66 9.64 -29.94
CA MET A 283 3.84 10.23 -30.55
C MET A 283 4.72 9.15 -31.18
N ILE A 284 5.33 9.46 -32.32
CA ILE A 284 6.35 8.64 -32.97
C ILE A 284 7.64 9.46 -33.10
N ARG A 285 8.78 8.81 -32.89
CA ARG A 285 10.09 9.42 -33.08
C ARG A 285 10.41 9.57 -34.57
N LYS A 286 10.64 10.80 -35.02
CA LYS A 286 11.10 11.17 -36.36
C LYS A 286 12.25 12.15 -36.22
N ASP A 287 13.34 11.92 -36.94
CA ASP A 287 14.55 12.76 -36.88
C ASP A 287 15.06 13.03 -35.44
N ASN A 288 15.04 11.99 -34.60
CA ASN A 288 15.37 11.99 -33.17
C ASN A 288 14.42 12.78 -32.24
N GLU A 289 13.31 13.33 -32.74
CA GLU A 289 12.31 14.02 -31.92
C GLU A 289 10.99 13.25 -31.86
N LEU A 290 10.31 13.27 -30.71
CA LEU A 290 8.97 12.71 -30.57
C LEU A 290 7.95 13.72 -31.12
N ILE A 291 7.20 13.32 -32.14
CA ILE A 291 6.20 14.16 -32.80
C ILE A 291 4.82 13.54 -32.61
N GLU A 292 3.83 14.37 -32.24
CA GLU A 292 2.43 13.95 -32.14
C GLU A 292 1.91 13.39 -33.47
N CYS A 293 1.10 12.34 -33.37
CA CYS A 293 0.53 11.63 -34.51
C CYS A 293 -0.88 11.11 -34.18
N SER A 294 -1.57 10.58 -35.19
CA SER A 294 -2.86 9.93 -34.98
C SER A 294 -2.70 8.53 -34.38
N TRP A 295 -3.76 8.02 -33.73
CA TRP A 295 -3.78 6.63 -33.25
C TRP A 295 -3.56 5.61 -34.38
N ASP A 296 -4.14 5.83 -35.55
CA ASP A 296 -3.98 4.92 -36.69
C ASP A 296 -2.53 4.91 -37.19
N GLU A 297 -1.89 6.08 -37.29
CA GLU A 297 -0.48 6.18 -37.67
C GLU A 297 0.44 5.45 -36.66
N ALA A 298 0.21 5.64 -35.36
CA ALA A 298 0.96 4.96 -34.30
C ALA A 298 0.79 3.43 -34.37
N TYR A 299 -0.45 2.96 -34.56
CA TYR A 299 -0.74 1.54 -34.63
C TYR A 299 -0.20 0.88 -35.90
N ASP A 300 -0.32 1.53 -37.05
CA ASP A 300 0.25 1.05 -38.31
C ASP A 300 1.78 0.91 -38.19
N PHE A 301 2.43 1.93 -37.62
CA PHE A 301 3.88 1.91 -37.38
C PHE A 301 4.31 0.77 -36.44
N ILE A 302 3.61 0.58 -35.32
CA ILE A 302 3.88 -0.51 -34.36
C ILE A 302 3.70 -1.87 -35.05
N GLN A 303 2.57 -2.06 -35.73
CA GLN A 303 2.24 -3.33 -36.37
C GLN A 303 3.26 -3.69 -37.45
N GLU A 304 3.61 -2.74 -38.34
CA GLU A 304 4.62 -2.96 -39.37
C GLU A 304 5.98 -3.33 -38.76
N LYS A 305 6.45 -2.55 -37.77
CA LYS A 305 7.76 -2.77 -37.14
C LYS A 305 7.82 -4.11 -36.41
N LEU A 306 6.83 -4.44 -35.60
CA LEU A 306 6.80 -5.71 -34.88
C LEU A 306 6.74 -6.90 -35.85
N THR A 307 5.91 -6.85 -36.89
CA THR A 307 5.85 -7.91 -37.90
C THR A 307 7.20 -8.11 -38.61
N ASN A 308 7.88 -7.01 -39.00
CA ASN A 308 9.18 -7.07 -39.65
C ASN A 308 10.25 -7.66 -38.72
N LEU A 309 10.31 -7.20 -37.47
CA LEU A 309 11.28 -7.71 -36.49
C LEU A 309 11.07 -9.20 -36.18
N ILE A 310 9.81 -9.64 -36.04
CA ILE A 310 9.49 -11.06 -35.86
C ILE A 310 9.92 -11.88 -37.08
N SER A 311 9.71 -11.37 -38.29
CA SER A 311 10.10 -12.05 -39.53
C SER A 311 11.62 -12.14 -39.71
N GLU A 312 12.36 -11.10 -39.33
CA GLU A 312 13.82 -11.02 -39.56
C GLU A 312 14.63 -11.66 -38.42
N PHE A 313 14.26 -11.40 -37.17
CA PHE A 313 15.03 -11.80 -35.98
C PHE A 313 14.34 -12.90 -35.15
N GLY A 314 13.14 -13.30 -35.54
CA GLY A 314 12.35 -14.34 -34.86
C GLY A 314 11.57 -13.81 -33.65
N LYS A 315 10.55 -14.58 -33.24
CA LYS A 315 9.62 -14.22 -32.16
C LYS A 315 10.30 -13.86 -30.83
N ASN A 316 11.42 -14.51 -30.48
CA ASN A 316 12.12 -14.29 -29.20
C ASN A 316 12.89 -12.97 -29.14
N SER A 317 12.89 -12.17 -30.22
CA SER A 317 13.48 -10.83 -30.26
C SER A 317 12.58 -9.73 -29.67
N ILE A 318 11.36 -10.06 -29.28
CA ILE A 318 10.37 -9.12 -28.72
C ILE A 318 10.14 -9.42 -27.24
N ALA A 319 10.03 -8.38 -26.41
CA ALA A 319 9.67 -8.50 -25.01
C ALA A 319 8.61 -7.48 -24.58
N GLY A 320 7.89 -7.81 -23.51
CA GLY A 320 6.95 -6.92 -22.84
C GLY A 320 7.30 -6.71 -21.37
N ILE A 321 7.09 -5.49 -20.87
CA ILE A 321 7.06 -5.19 -19.44
C ILE A 321 5.67 -4.63 -19.13
N SER A 322 4.88 -5.41 -18.39
CA SER A 322 3.54 -5.00 -17.95
C SER A 322 3.62 -4.27 -16.60
N SER A 323 2.54 -3.56 -16.22
CA SER A 323 2.53 -2.77 -14.98
C SER A 323 1.66 -3.38 -13.88
N ALA A 324 2.19 -3.42 -12.66
CA ALA A 324 1.36 -3.64 -11.47
C ALA A 324 0.53 -2.39 -11.05
N ARG A 325 0.60 -1.30 -11.82
CA ARG A 325 -0.32 -0.15 -11.71
C ARG A 325 -1.59 -0.34 -12.55
N CYS A 326 -1.50 -1.17 -13.58
CA CYS A 326 -2.61 -1.58 -14.44
C CYS A 326 -3.50 -2.63 -13.77
N THR A 327 -4.70 -2.79 -14.32
CA THR A 327 -5.72 -3.73 -13.83
C THR A 327 -5.34 -5.18 -14.13
N ASN A 328 -6.04 -6.13 -13.54
CA ASN A 328 -5.84 -7.56 -13.83
C ASN A 328 -6.10 -7.85 -15.31
N GLU A 329 -7.14 -7.26 -15.85
CA GLU A 329 -7.58 -7.44 -17.24
C GLU A 329 -6.50 -6.92 -18.20
N GLU A 330 -5.89 -5.79 -17.91
CA GLU A 330 -4.80 -5.22 -18.70
C GLU A 330 -3.52 -6.07 -18.63
N ASN A 331 -3.15 -6.56 -17.44
CA ASN A 331 -2.02 -7.47 -17.28
C ASN A 331 -2.26 -8.80 -18.01
N TYR A 332 -3.48 -9.32 -17.93
CA TYR A 332 -3.89 -10.53 -18.63
C TYR A 332 -3.84 -10.35 -20.15
N LEU A 333 -4.33 -9.23 -20.68
CA LEU A 333 -4.25 -8.91 -22.11
C LEU A 333 -2.80 -8.79 -22.58
N MET A 334 -1.92 -8.13 -21.80
CA MET A 334 -0.52 -7.97 -22.18
C MET A 334 0.22 -9.32 -22.26
N GLN A 335 0.04 -10.20 -21.27
CA GLN A 335 0.65 -11.53 -21.36
C GLN A 335 0.02 -12.40 -22.45
N LYS A 336 -1.28 -12.24 -22.70
CA LYS A 336 -1.99 -12.95 -23.78
C LYS A 336 -1.40 -12.51 -25.11
N PHE A 337 -1.25 -11.22 -25.35
CA PHE A 337 -0.59 -10.67 -26.54
C PHE A 337 0.81 -11.26 -26.75
N MET A 338 1.67 -11.24 -25.73
CA MET A 338 3.03 -11.79 -25.85
C MET A 338 3.04 -13.30 -26.17
N ARG A 339 2.14 -14.08 -25.58
CA ARG A 339 2.12 -15.54 -25.74
C ARG A 339 1.39 -16.02 -26.98
N THR A 340 0.39 -15.28 -27.45
CA THR A 340 -0.52 -15.72 -28.52
C THR A 340 -0.29 -15.00 -29.84
N VAL A 341 0.03 -13.70 -29.81
CA VAL A 341 0.30 -12.90 -31.02
C VAL A 341 1.78 -12.91 -31.35
N VAL A 342 2.65 -12.61 -30.37
CA VAL A 342 4.11 -12.65 -30.57
C VAL A 342 4.61 -14.10 -30.54
N GLY A 343 4.07 -14.93 -29.64
CA GLY A 343 4.37 -16.36 -29.56
C GLY A 343 5.58 -16.71 -28.66
N ASN A 344 5.90 -15.90 -27.66
CA ASN A 344 7.01 -16.13 -26.73
C ASN A 344 6.60 -15.88 -25.25
N ASN A 345 7.48 -16.24 -24.31
CA ASN A 345 7.27 -16.02 -22.87
C ASN A 345 8.05 -14.81 -22.31
N ASN A 346 8.58 -13.92 -23.15
CA ASN A 346 9.35 -12.73 -22.75
C ASN A 346 8.44 -11.62 -22.20
N ILE A 347 7.76 -11.89 -21.09
CA ILE A 347 6.87 -10.97 -20.37
C ILE A 347 7.25 -10.96 -18.90
N ASP A 348 7.41 -9.77 -18.32
CA ASP A 348 7.65 -9.59 -16.88
C ASP A 348 6.95 -8.30 -16.41
N CYS A 349 7.09 -7.97 -15.12
CA CYS A 349 6.54 -6.74 -14.54
C CYS A 349 7.33 -6.31 -13.31
N CYS A 350 6.98 -5.17 -12.69
CA CYS A 350 7.66 -4.65 -11.50
C CYS A 350 7.70 -5.63 -10.31
N ALA A 351 6.90 -6.70 -10.30
CA ALA A 351 7.03 -7.75 -9.30
C ALA A 351 8.47 -8.28 -9.26
N ARG A 352 9.16 -8.34 -10.41
CA ARG A 352 10.57 -8.71 -10.55
C ARG A 352 11.45 -7.98 -9.55
N VAL A 353 11.36 -6.65 -9.53
CA VAL A 353 12.23 -5.78 -8.76
C VAL A 353 11.79 -5.57 -7.31
N CYS A 354 10.68 -6.19 -6.90
CA CYS A 354 10.02 -5.88 -5.64
C CYS A 354 9.77 -7.14 -4.79
N HIS A 355 8.86 -8.03 -5.22
CA HIS A 355 8.46 -9.21 -4.44
C HIS A 355 8.54 -10.53 -5.22
N SER A 356 9.31 -10.60 -6.30
CA SER A 356 9.59 -11.87 -6.98
C SER A 356 10.26 -12.91 -6.06
N PRO A 357 11.15 -12.55 -5.10
CA PRO A 357 11.68 -13.51 -4.15
C PRO A 357 10.63 -14.01 -3.17
N THR A 358 9.63 -13.17 -2.84
CA THR A 358 8.49 -13.60 -2.03
C THR A 358 7.67 -14.66 -2.76
N ALA A 359 7.32 -14.39 -4.02
CA ALA A 359 6.53 -15.31 -4.81
C ALA A 359 7.22 -16.67 -4.91
N LEU A 360 8.50 -16.68 -5.26
CA LEU A 360 9.28 -17.91 -5.42
C LEU A 360 9.55 -18.62 -4.09
N GLY A 361 10.04 -17.91 -3.07
CA GLY A 361 10.39 -18.50 -1.77
C GLY A 361 9.18 -19.14 -1.09
N MET A 362 8.04 -18.44 -1.02
CA MET A 362 6.82 -19.02 -0.44
C MET A 362 6.20 -20.12 -1.33
N GLN A 363 6.35 -20.07 -2.66
CA GLN A 363 5.96 -21.19 -3.52
C GLN A 363 6.80 -22.44 -3.23
N ASN A 364 8.11 -22.30 -3.05
CA ASN A 364 8.99 -23.41 -2.71
C ASN A 364 8.64 -24.02 -1.34
N THR A 365 8.29 -23.18 -0.36
CA THR A 365 7.97 -23.62 1.01
C THR A 365 6.52 -24.12 1.17
N PHE A 366 5.52 -23.42 0.63
CA PHE A 366 4.08 -23.68 0.84
C PHE A 366 3.33 -24.13 -0.42
N GLY A 367 3.89 -23.89 -1.61
CA GLY A 367 3.18 -24.00 -2.88
C GLY A 367 2.32 -22.79 -3.24
N THR A 368 2.38 -21.70 -2.47
CA THR A 368 1.63 -20.46 -2.78
C THR A 368 2.46 -19.23 -2.44
N GLY A 369 2.59 -18.32 -3.41
CA GLY A 369 3.47 -17.16 -3.34
C GLY A 369 2.83 -15.89 -2.79
N ALA A 370 1.74 -15.99 -2.02
CA ALA A 370 0.87 -14.87 -1.60
C ALA A 370 0.71 -14.82 -0.07
N ALA A 371 0.18 -13.71 0.45
CA ALA A 371 -0.12 -13.61 1.89
C ALA A 371 -1.01 -14.75 2.35
N THR A 372 -0.82 -15.22 3.59
CA THR A 372 -1.60 -16.36 4.11
C THR A 372 -2.92 -15.95 4.77
N ASN A 373 -3.03 -14.69 5.19
CA ASN A 373 -4.14 -14.17 5.99
C ASN A 373 -4.66 -12.83 5.44
N SER A 374 -5.73 -12.32 6.05
CA SER A 374 -6.21 -10.94 5.86
C SER A 374 -5.58 -9.99 6.88
N ILE A 375 -5.57 -8.69 6.56
CA ILE A 375 -5.19 -7.63 7.50
C ILE A 375 -6.14 -7.57 8.71
N GLU A 376 -7.37 -8.06 8.60
CA GLU A 376 -8.29 -8.15 9.75
C GLU A 376 -7.74 -9.03 10.88
N ASP A 377 -6.93 -10.04 10.55
CA ASP A 377 -6.42 -11.00 11.53
C ASP A 377 -5.44 -10.38 12.54
N ILE A 378 -4.95 -9.17 12.31
CA ILE A 378 -4.14 -8.40 13.29
C ILE A 378 -4.92 -8.23 14.61
N LYS A 379 -6.25 -8.20 14.59
CA LYS A 379 -7.08 -8.12 15.81
C LYS A 379 -6.97 -9.35 16.72
N HIS A 380 -6.46 -10.47 16.19
CA HIS A 380 -6.41 -11.76 16.85
C HIS A 380 -4.97 -12.20 17.18
N THR A 381 -3.97 -11.38 16.86
CA THR A 381 -2.56 -11.72 17.10
C THR A 381 -2.10 -11.25 18.47
N ASP A 382 -1.13 -11.95 19.04
CA ASP A 382 -0.47 -11.63 20.32
C ASP A 382 0.97 -11.14 20.12
N CYS A 383 1.53 -11.38 18.93
CA CYS A 383 2.89 -11.02 18.55
C CYS A 383 2.97 -10.65 17.06
N ILE A 384 3.65 -9.55 16.74
CA ILE A 384 4.00 -9.22 15.35
C ILE A 384 5.52 -9.24 15.15
N LEU A 385 5.95 -9.85 14.05
CA LEU A 385 7.32 -9.86 13.57
C LEU A 385 7.39 -9.09 12.24
N VAL A 386 7.99 -7.91 12.26
CA VAL A 386 8.13 -7.04 11.07
C VAL A 386 9.56 -7.06 10.57
N ILE A 387 9.78 -7.50 9.33
CA ILE A 387 11.12 -7.77 8.79
C ILE A 387 11.34 -6.97 7.50
N GLY A 388 12.31 -6.06 7.51
CA GLY A 388 12.67 -5.26 6.34
C GLY A 388 11.50 -4.44 5.77
N ALA A 389 10.66 -3.86 6.63
CA ALA A 389 9.47 -3.12 6.22
C ALA A 389 9.24 -1.87 7.08
N ASN A 390 8.84 -0.78 6.42
CA ASN A 390 8.38 0.44 7.08
C ASN A 390 6.91 0.74 6.71
N PRO A 391 5.93 0.05 7.35
CA PRO A 391 4.53 0.13 6.96
C PRO A 391 3.88 1.48 7.27
N THR A 392 4.40 2.30 8.19
CA THR A 392 3.81 3.62 8.49
C THR A 392 3.99 4.61 7.35
N GLU A 393 5.07 4.49 6.56
CA GLU A 393 5.29 5.28 5.34
C GLU A 393 4.77 4.56 4.07
N SER A 394 5.00 3.25 3.98
CA SER A 394 4.80 2.47 2.75
C SER A 394 3.36 1.94 2.59
N HIS A 395 2.71 1.59 3.70
CA HIS A 395 1.37 0.98 3.73
C HIS A 395 0.50 1.61 4.83
N PRO A 396 0.26 2.94 4.82
CA PRO A 396 -0.03 3.68 6.05
C PRO A 396 -1.31 3.23 6.78
N VAL A 397 -2.31 2.72 6.05
CA VAL A 397 -3.54 2.17 6.65
C VAL A 397 -3.27 0.87 7.42
N THR A 398 -2.46 -0.04 6.86
CA THR A 398 -1.99 -1.23 7.57
C THR A 398 -0.98 -0.85 8.66
N GLY A 399 -0.09 0.10 8.36
CA GLY A 399 0.90 0.63 9.30
C GLY A 399 0.27 1.25 10.54
N ALA A 400 -0.85 1.97 10.41
CA ALA A 400 -1.60 2.50 11.54
C ALA A 400 -2.09 1.36 12.46
N LYS A 401 -2.63 0.27 11.90
CA LYS A 401 -3.06 -0.91 12.68
C LYS A 401 -1.88 -1.57 13.41
N LEU A 402 -0.74 -1.74 12.74
CA LEU A 402 0.47 -2.31 13.34
C LEU A 402 1.07 -1.39 14.44
N LYS A 403 1.07 -0.07 14.20
CA LYS A 403 1.50 0.92 15.21
C LYS A 403 0.60 0.87 16.43
N GLN A 404 -0.71 0.82 16.24
CA GLN A 404 -1.66 0.72 17.35
C GLN A 404 -1.49 -0.58 18.16
N PHE A 405 -1.20 -1.69 17.49
CA PHE A 405 -0.86 -2.95 18.15
C PHE A 405 0.38 -2.78 19.05
N ALA A 406 1.45 -2.20 18.51
CA ALA A 406 2.69 -1.96 19.27
C ALA A 406 2.47 -1.02 20.47
N MET A 407 1.67 0.04 20.30
CA MET A 407 1.36 1.00 21.37
C MET A 407 0.51 0.41 22.51
N LYS A 408 -0.36 -0.57 22.21
CA LYS A 408 -1.24 -1.22 23.20
C LYS A 408 -0.57 -2.36 23.98
N SER A 409 0.76 -2.48 23.91
CA SER A 409 1.59 -3.51 24.57
C SER A 409 1.61 -4.90 23.91
N GLY A 410 1.27 -5.00 22.62
CA GLY A 410 1.49 -6.23 21.86
C GLY A 410 2.99 -6.51 21.67
N THR A 411 3.41 -7.78 21.78
CA THR A 411 4.83 -8.14 21.58
C THR A 411 5.22 -7.82 20.14
N THR A 412 6.15 -6.88 19.97
CA THR A 412 6.52 -6.37 18.65
C THR A 412 8.01 -6.57 18.42
N ILE A 413 8.35 -7.34 17.39
CA ILE A 413 9.73 -7.57 16.97
C ILE A 413 9.92 -6.87 15.63
N VAL A 414 10.92 -6.00 15.52
CA VAL A 414 11.28 -5.32 14.27
C VAL A 414 12.71 -5.70 13.89
N ILE A 415 12.88 -6.25 12.70
CA ILE A 415 14.18 -6.54 12.09
C ILE A 415 14.39 -5.52 10.96
N ASP A 416 15.11 -4.44 11.24
CA ASP A 416 15.40 -3.38 10.27
C ASP A 416 16.69 -2.65 10.67
N PRO A 417 17.66 -2.42 9.76
CA PRO A 417 18.87 -1.65 10.06
C PRO A 417 18.58 -0.22 10.55
N ARG A 418 17.44 0.35 10.15
CA ARG A 418 17.00 1.69 10.51
C ARG A 418 16.09 1.65 11.73
N LYS A 419 16.16 2.70 12.56
CA LYS A 419 15.21 2.95 13.63
C LYS A 419 13.94 3.59 13.06
N THR A 420 13.13 2.80 12.36
CA THR A 420 11.83 3.23 11.82
C THR A 420 10.88 3.70 12.93
N GLU A 421 9.80 4.37 12.56
CA GLU A 421 8.77 4.79 13.52
C GLU A 421 8.24 3.59 14.34
N LEU A 422 7.94 2.47 13.67
CA LEU A 422 7.47 1.27 14.35
C LEU A 422 8.56 0.64 15.24
N ALA A 423 9.84 0.68 14.83
CA ALA A 423 10.95 0.20 15.65
C ALA A 423 11.06 0.93 17.00
N SER A 424 10.65 2.20 17.06
CA SER A 424 10.64 2.99 18.30
C SER A 424 9.60 2.52 19.33
N TYR A 425 8.59 1.76 18.90
CA TYR A 425 7.59 1.13 19.76
C TYR A 425 7.85 -0.38 19.95
N ALA A 426 8.87 -0.94 19.31
CA ALA A 426 9.11 -2.37 19.32
C ALA A 426 9.60 -2.86 20.69
N THR A 427 9.11 -4.03 21.12
CA THR A 427 9.65 -4.76 22.27
C THR A 427 11.11 -5.16 22.02
N TYR A 428 11.40 -5.60 20.79
CA TYR A 428 12.75 -5.96 20.35
C TYR A 428 13.03 -5.36 18.97
N HIS A 429 14.02 -4.47 18.88
CA HIS A 429 14.55 -3.96 17.62
C HIS A 429 15.88 -4.63 17.31
N LEU A 430 15.87 -5.54 16.34
CA LEU A 430 17.07 -6.16 15.79
C LEU A 430 17.53 -5.31 14.60
N ALA A 431 18.65 -4.61 14.76
CA ALA A 431 19.17 -3.71 13.73
C ALA A 431 20.41 -4.31 13.03
N PRO A 432 20.23 -5.26 12.09
CA PRO A 432 21.35 -5.90 11.42
C PRO A 432 22.10 -4.93 10.50
N ARG A 433 23.34 -5.30 10.13
CA ARG A 433 23.99 -4.74 8.95
C ARG A 433 23.18 -5.12 7.70
N PRO A 434 22.89 -4.18 6.79
CA PRO A 434 22.18 -4.51 5.54
C PRO A 434 22.90 -5.63 4.79
N GLY A 435 22.13 -6.62 4.33
CA GLY A 435 22.65 -7.83 3.66
C GLY A 435 22.69 -9.08 4.54
N THR A 436 22.59 -8.95 5.86
CA THR A 436 22.76 -10.09 6.79
C THR A 436 21.44 -10.63 7.35
N ASN A 437 20.35 -10.57 6.59
CA ASN A 437 19.03 -11.06 7.03
C ASN A 437 19.08 -12.57 7.37
N VAL A 438 19.68 -13.36 6.48
CA VAL A 438 19.83 -14.82 6.63
C VAL A 438 20.57 -15.17 7.93
N ALA A 439 21.61 -14.42 8.28
CA ALA A 439 22.35 -14.61 9.54
C ALA A 439 21.47 -14.45 10.78
N VAL A 440 20.64 -13.38 10.83
CA VAL A 440 19.74 -13.14 11.97
C VAL A 440 18.66 -14.22 12.06
N LEU A 441 18.08 -14.62 10.93
CA LEU A 441 17.04 -15.66 10.89
C LEU A 441 17.62 -17.02 11.32
N ASN A 442 18.84 -17.36 10.88
CA ASN A 442 19.58 -18.54 11.32
C ASN A 442 19.81 -18.55 12.84
N MET A 443 20.20 -17.42 13.43
CA MET A 443 20.31 -17.29 14.89
C MET A 443 18.95 -17.49 15.59
N MET A 444 17.85 -16.98 15.02
CA MET A 444 16.51 -17.19 15.58
C MET A 444 16.14 -18.68 15.58
N PHE A 445 16.36 -19.41 14.48
CA PHE A 445 16.12 -20.85 14.43
C PHE A 445 16.96 -21.60 15.47
N TYR A 446 18.24 -21.27 15.59
CA TYR A 446 19.13 -21.88 16.58
C TYR A 446 18.56 -21.73 17.99
N TYR A 447 18.12 -20.54 18.36
CA TYR A 447 17.55 -20.31 19.69
C TYR A 447 16.17 -20.95 19.89
N ILE A 448 15.32 -21.04 18.86
CA ILE A 448 14.05 -21.77 18.96
C ILE A 448 14.30 -23.25 19.21
N ILE A 449 15.21 -23.86 18.46
CA ILE A 449 15.54 -25.29 18.58
C ILE A 449 16.26 -25.58 19.90
N LYS A 450 17.26 -24.77 20.27
CA LYS A 450 18.04 -24.95 21.50
C LYS A 450 17.22 -24.82 22.78
N ASN A 451 16.13 -24.06 22.76
CA ASN A 451 15.24 -23.88 23.91
C ASN A 451 13.99 -24.77 23.83
N ASP A 452 13.96 -25.78 22.95
CA ASP A 452 12.87 -26.74 22.80
C ASP A 452 11.49 -26.09 22.50
N LEU A 453 11.47 -24.98 21.75
CA LEU A 453 10.27 -24.21 21.40
C LEU A 453 9.66 -24.60 20.04
N VAL A 454 10.05 -25.73 19.48
CA VAL A 454 9.53 -26.25 18.21
C VAL A 454 8.13 -26.83 18.44
N ASN A 455 7.18 -26.48 17.56
CA ASN A 455 5.87 -27.11 17.54
C ASN A 455 5.96 -28.50 16.88
N GLN A 456 6.33 -29.51 17.67
CA GLN A 456 6.61 -30.87 17.17
C GLN A 456 5.44 -31.45 16.38
N ASN A 457 4.22 -31.35 16.91
CA ASN A 457 3.04 -31.90 16.23
C ASN A 457 2.80 -31.23 14.87
N PHE A 458 2.98 -29.91 14.75
CA PHE A 458 2.83 -29.23 13.47
C PHE A 458 3.90 -29.69 12.47
N VAL A 459 5.16 -29.73 12.91
CA VAL A 459 6.29 -30.15 12.08
C VAL A 459 6.11 -31.59 11.59
N GLU A 460 5.79 -32.53 12.47
CA GLU A 460 5.66 -33.95 12.13
C GLU A 460 4.48 -34.25 11.18
N THR A 461 3.38 -33.49 11.29
CA THR A 461 2.15 -33.81 10.54
C THR A 461 1.97 -32.99 9.28
N ARG A 462 2.65 -31.85 9.14
CA ARG A 462 2.41 -30.89 8.03
C ARG A 462 3.66 -30.51 7.25
N THR A 463 4.83 -31.01 7.60
CA THR A 463 6.10 -30.58 6.98
C THR A 463 7.01 -31.76 6.63
N GLU A 464 8.05 -31.47 5.84
CA GLU A 464 9.12 -32.39 5.45
C GLU A 464 10.49 -31.69 5.53
N GLY A 465 11.59 -32.44 5.59
CA GLY A 465 12.97 -31.91 5.60
C GLY A 465 13.47 -31.34 6.93
N PHE A 466 12.66 -31.37 8.00
CA PHE A 466 13.01 -30.75 9.28
C PHE A 466 14.25 -31.32 9.96
N LYS A 467 14.52 -32.63 9.79
CA LYS A 467 15.64 -33.28 10.47
C LYS A 467 16.98 -32.73 9.97
N GLU A 468 17.18 -32.74 8.66
CA GLU A 468 18.38 -32.23 7.99
C GLU A 468 18.55 -30.73 8.24
N PHE A 469 17.43 -29.98 8.21
CA PHE A 469 17.40 -28.57 8.58
C PHE A 469 17.90 -28.34 10.01
N LYS A 470 17.32 -29.05 10.99
CA LYS A 470 17.69 -28.96 12.41
C LYS A 470 19.16 -29.29 12.64
N ASP A 471 19.66 -30.38 12.05
CA ASP A 471 21.04 -30.81 12.21
C ASP A 471 22.03 -29.76 11.67
N SER A 472 21.66 -29.06 10.60
CA SER A 472 22.45 -27.97 10.03
C SER A 472 22.42 -26.70 10.89
N VAL A 473 21.23 -26.28 11.34
CA VAL A 473 21.07 -25.10 12.21
C VAL A 473 21.86 -25.26 13.51
N MET A 474 21.89 -26.46 14.10
CA MET A 474 22.61 -26.70 15.36
C MET A 474 24.14 -26.69 15.22
N GLN A 475 24.68 -26.64 14.00
CA GLN A 475 26.12 -26.51 13.72
C GLN A 475 26.58 -25.07 13.54
N LEU A 476 25.67 -24.10 13.57
CA LEU A 476 25.98 -22.68 13.37
C LEU A 476 26.90 -22.13 14.48
N ASP A 477 27.89 -21.32 14.07
CA ASP A 477 28.70 -20.50 14.97
C ASP A 477 27.98 -19.18 15.27
N ILE A 478 27.34 -19.11 16.43
CA ILE A 478 26.51 -17.96 16.82
C ILE A 478 27.37 -16.74 17.15
N GLU A 479 28.56 -16.93 17.71
CA GLU A 479 29.52 -15.86 17.95
C GLU A 479 29.99 -15.23 16.63
N GLU A 480 30.14 -16.02 15.57
CA GLU A 480 30.50 -15.49 14.26
C GLU A 480 29.33 -14.77 13.58
N LEU A 481 28.11 -15.34 13.63
CA LEU A 481 26.91 -14.68 13.10
C LEU A 481 26.64 -13.34 13.80
N GLU A 482 26.85 -13.25 15.12
CA GLU A 482 26.77 -11.99 15.89
C GLU A 482 27.72 -10.92 15.35
N LYS A 483 28.97 -11.28 15.04
CA LYS A 483 29.95 -10.34 14.44
C LYS A 483 29.52 -9.92 13.03
N ILE A 484 29.07 -10.86 12.21
CA ILE A 484 28.67 -10.63 10.82
C ILE A 484 27.49 -9.66 10.74
N CYS A 485 26.43 -9.92 11.51
CA CYS A 485 25.19 -9.15 11.46
C CYS A 485 25.21 -7.90 12.33
N GLY A 486 26.08 -7.84 13.35
CA GLY A 486 26.17 -6.70 14.27
C GLY A 486 24.95 -6.56 15.20
N VAL A 487 24.26 -7.66 15.48
CA VAL A 487 23.14 -7.75 16.44
C VAL A 487 23.54 -8.65 17.61
N ASP A 488 23.37 -8.15 18.84
CA ASP A 488 23.65 -8.91 20.07
C ASP A 488 22.86 -10.22 20.07
N LYS A 489 23.58 -11.36 20.17
CA LYS A 489 22.97 -12.69 20.14
C LYS A 489 21.97 -12.91 21.28
N ASN A 490 22.15 -12.26 22.43
CA ASN A 490 21.22 -12.35 23.55
C ASN A 490 19.91 -11.61 23.24
N LEU A 491 19.98 -10.53 22.47
CA LEU A 491 18.78 -9.84 21.99
C LEU A 491 18.04 -10.68 20.96
N VAL A 492 18.76 -11.32 20.03
CA VAL A 492 18.18 -12.28 19.08
C VAL A 492 17.52 -13.45 19.80
N GLN A 493 18.16 -14.00 20.84
CA GLN A 493 17.59 -15.06 21.67
C GLN A 493 16.26 -14.63 22.29
N LYS A 494 16.19 -13.44 22.91
CA LYS A 494 14.96 -12.94 23.54
C LYS A 494 13.84 -12.76 22.51
N ALA A 495 14.14 -12.21 21.34
CA ALA A 495 13.18 -12.04 20.26
C ALA A 495 12.68 -13.40 19.72
N ALA A 496 13.59 -14.36 19.52
CA ALA A 496 13.26 -15.71 19.04
C ALA A 496 12.34 -16.46 20.02
N ILE A 497 12.65 -16.39 21.32
CA ILE A 497 11.79 -16.98 22.38
C ILE A 497 10.43 -16.29 22.41
N ALA A 498 10.39 -14.95 22.33
CA ALA A 498 9.14 -14.20 22.35
C ALA A 498 8.23 -14.53 21.16
N TYR A 499 8.80 -14.68 19.95
CA TYR A 499 8.05 -15.11 18.78
C TYR A 499 7.53 -16.54 18.92
N ALA A 500 8.38 -17.49 19.32
CA ALA A 500 7.99 -18.89 19.41
C ALA A 500 7.07 -19.23 20.58
N SER A 501 7.07 -18.42 21.64
CA SER A 501 6.19 -18.63 22.81
C SER A 501 4.84 -17.93 22.69
N ALA A 502 4.65 -17.05 21.70
CA ALA A 502 3.37 -16.37 21.50
C ALA A 502 2.32 -17.36 21.00
N ALA A 503 1.09 -17.28 21.55
CA ALA A 503 0.00 -18.16 21.13
C ALA A 503 -0.37 -17.93 19.66
N ASN A 504 -0.44 -16.66 19.25
CA ASN A 504 -0.65 -16.27 17.86
C ASN A 504 0.40 -15.22 17.45
N ALA A 505 1.29 -15.59 16.51
CA ALA A 505 2.26 -14.66 15.94
C ALA A 505 2.05 -14.49 14.43
N MET A 506 2.03 -13.23 13.97
CA MET A 506 2.00 -12.88 12.55
C MET A 506 3.33 -12.28 12.11
N SER A 507 3.83 -12.68 10.95
CA SER A 507 4.96 -12.03 10.30
C SER A 507 4.52 -11.13 9.16
N PHE A 508 5.21 -10.00 9.02
CA PHE A 508 5.04 -9.01 7.96
C PHE A 508 6.40 -8.66 7.38
N HIS A 509 6.60 -8.85 6.09
CA HIS A 509 7.90 -8.56 5.46
C HIS A 509 7.78 -7.70 4.22
N GLY A 510 8.85 -6.96 3.95
CA GLY A 510 8.93 -6.01 2.85
C GLY A 510 10.22 -6.11 2.06
N LEU A 511 10.65 -4.96 1.54
CA LEU A 511 11.74 -4.85 0.58
C LEU A 511 13.14 -4.99 1.22
N GLY A 512 13.27 -4.74 2.51
CA GLY A 512 14.50 -5.02 3.26
C GLY A 512 14.79 -6.52 3.44
N VAL A 513 13.91 -7.39 2.90
CA VAL A 513 14.17 -8.84 2.76
C VAL A 513 14.38 -9.18 1.30
N THR A 514 13.47 -8.76 0.41
CA THR A 514 13.45 -9.23 -0.99
C THR A 514 14.51 -8.58 -1.87
N GLU A 515 14.83 -7.30 -1.69
CA GLU A 515 15.76 -6.57 -2.56
C GLU A 515 17.23 -6.77 -2.13
N HIS A 516 17.62 -8.05 -2.05
CA HIS A 516 18.92 -8.56 -1.61
C HIS A 516 19.37 -9.75 -2.47
N SER A 517 20.68 -9.99 -2.53
CA SER A 517 21.30 -11.15 -3.19
C SER A 517 20.80 -12.52 -2.70
N GLN A 518 20.27 -12.59 -1.47
CA GLN A 518 19.70 -13.79 -0.84
C GLN A 518 18.22 -13.60 -0.45
N GLY A 519 17.48 -12.76 -1.17
CA GLY A 519 16.09 -12.44 -0.85
C GLY A 519 15.15 -13.65 -0.88
N THR A 520 15.32 -14.58 -1.82
CA THR A 520 14.47 -15.78 -1.93
C THR A 520 14.69 -16.68 -0.72
N LYS A 521 15.96 -16.88 -0.34
CA LYS A 521 16.36 -17.68 0.81
C LYS A 521 15.87 -17.09 2.13
N ALA A 522 15.98 -15.78 2.30
CA ALA A 522 15.46 -15.10 3.48
C ALA A 522 13.93 -15.22 3.59
N VAL A 523 13.18 -15.18 2.47
CA VAL A 523 11.73 -15.41 2.53
C VAL A 523 11.41 -16.87 2.90
N MET A 524 12.13 -17.85 2.36
CA MET A 524 11.95 -19.26 2.75
C MET A 524 12.15 -19.43 4.26
N GLN A 525 13.16 -18.79 4.83
CA GLN A 525 13.39 -18.79 6.28
C GLN A 525 12.26 -18.11 7.08
N ILE A 526 11.67 -17.03 6.58
CA ILE A 526 10.50 -16.41 7.24
C ILE A 526 9.30 -17.39 7.23
N ALA A 527 9.11 -18.09 6.11
CA ALA A 527 8.07 -19.10 5.97
C ALA A 527 8.30 -20.30 6.90
N GLU A 528 9.54 -20.78 6.99
CA GLU A 528 9.99 -21.84 7.90
C GLU A 528 9.89 -21.45 9.37
N LEU A 529 10.15 -20.18 9.74
CA LEU A 529 9.92 -19.66 11.09
C LEU A 529 8.45 -19.78 11.49
N ALA A 530 7.53 -19.54 10.55
CA ALA A 530 6.11 -19.74 10.81
C ALA A 530 5.76 -21.22 10.94
N MET A 531 6.37 -22.11 10.15
CA MET A 531 6.14 -23.56 10.26
C MET A 531 6.70 -24.17 11.55
N ILE A 532 7.94 -23.84 11.93
CA ILE A 532 8.61 -24.42 13.11
C ILE A 532 7.89 -24.07 14.41
N THR A 533 7.19 -22.92 14.43
CA THR A 533 6.35 -22.46 15.55
C THR A 533 4.87 -22.80 15.36
N GLY A 534 4.51 -23.38 14.22
CA GLY A 534 3.13 -23.70 13.84
C GLY A 534 2.24 -22.48 13.64
N ASN A 535 2.78 -21.28 13.41
CA ASN A 535 2.05 -20.02 13.18
C ASN A 535 1.51 -19.87 11.73
N ILE A 536 0.83 -20.90 11.20
CA ILE A 536 0.13 -20.87 9.90
C ILE A 536 -1.22 -21.59 9.98
N GLY A 537 -2.17 -21.16 9.14
CA GLY A 537 -3.43 -21.89 8.93
C GLY A 537 -4.50 -21.63 9.99
N ARG A 538 -4.36 -20.54 10.77
CA ARG A 538 -5.37 -20.07 11.73
C ARG A 538 -5.47 -18.53 11.72
N LYS A 539 -6.51 -18.00 12.35
CA LYS A 539 -6.64 -16.55 12.58
C LYS A 539 -5.57 -16.06 13.56
N GLY A 540 -5.08 -14.85 13.37
CA GLY A 540 -4.08 -14.22 14.25
C GLY A 540 -2.64 -14.68 14.04
N VAL A 541 -2.39 -15.54 13.04
CA VAL A 541 -1.04 -15.98 12.65
C VAL A 541 -0.78 -15.78 11.16
N GLY A 542 0.38 -16.18 10.66
CA GLY A 542 0.64 -16.27 9.22
C GLY A 542 1.81 -15.44 8.73
N VAL A 543 2.08 -15.54 7.43
CA VAL A 543 3.18 -14.89 6.73
C VAL A 543 2.63 -13.93 5.68
N ASN A 544 2.86 -12.64 5.88
CA ASN A 544 2.14 -11.59 5.16
C ASN A 544 3.12 -10.62 4.47
N PRO A 545 3.48 -10.87 3.19
CA PRO A 545 4.25 -9.90 2.42
C PRO A 545 3.48 -8.60 2.25
N LEU A 546 4.06 -7.49 2.66
CA LEU A 546 3.53 -6.15 2.46
C LEU A 546 3.78 -5.69 1.02
N ARG A 547 2.99 -6.24 0.09
CA ARG A 547 3.05 -5.97 -1.34
C ARG A 547 3.13 -4.48 -1.67
N GLY A 548 4.12 -4.08 -2.47
CA GLY A 548 4.41 -2.68 -2.80
C GLY A 548 3.32 -1.96 -3.63
N GLN A 549 3.17 -2.31 -4.91
CA GLN A 549 2.22 -1.66 -5.82
C GLN A 549 0.80 -2.22 -5.69
N ASN A 550 -0.20 -1.40 -6.03
CA ASN A 550 -1.64 -1.69 -5.84
C ASN A 550 -2.07 -3.04 -6.40
N ASN A 551 -1.53 -3.45 -7.55
CA ASN A 551 -1.92 -4.67 -8.24
C ASN A 551 -0.77 -5.65 -8.47
N VAL A 552 0.29 -5.61 -7.64
CA VAL A 552 1.44 -6.52 -7.84
C VAL A 552 1.08 -7.98 -7.60
N GLN A 553 0.09 -8.23 -6.74
CA GLN A 553 -0.48 -9.56 -6.57
C GLN A 553 -1.22 -9.96 -7.86
N GLY A 554 -2.07 -9.09 -8.38
CA GLY A 554 -2.84 -9.34 -9.59
C GLY A 554 -2.01 -9.51 -10.85
N ALA A 555 -0.99 -8.68 -11.08
CA ALA A 555 -0.08 -8.85 -12.23
C ALA A 555 0.60 -10.24 -12.21
N ALA A 556 0.99 -10.72 -11.03
CA ALA A 556 1.52 -12.07 -10.86
C ALA A 556 0.43 -13.14 -11.06
N ASP A 557 -0.77 -12.95 -10.50
CA ASP A 557 -1.91 -13.85 -10.67
C ASP A 557 -2.27 -14.01 -12.16
N MET A 558 -2.15 -12.93 -12.95
CA MET A 558 -2.48 -12.90 -14.37
C MET A 558 -1.36 -13.43 -15.26
N GLY A 559 -0.20 -13.79 -14.71
CA GLY A 559 0.89 -14.41 -15.46
C GLY A 559 1.78 -13.43 -16.20
N ALA A 560 1.90 -12.18 -15.75
CA ALA A 560 2.90 -11.22 -16.26
C ALA A 560 4.32 -11.55 -15.77
N GLN A 561 4.76 -12.79 -16.00
CA GLN A 561 6.03 -13.36 -15.58
C GLN A 561 6.51 -14.41 -16.58
N PRO A 562 7.83 -14.61 -16.77
CA PRO A 562 8.33 -15.41 -17.88
C PRO A 562 8.27 -16.92 -17.66
N HIS A 563 8.10 -17.37 -16.42
CA HIS A 563 8.17 -18.78 -16.02
C HIS A 563 6.79 -19.42 -15.75
N GLN A 564 5.72 -18.61 -15.74
CA GLN A 564 4.36 -19.07 -15.45
C GLN A 564 3.31 -18.16 -16.09
N GLY A 565 2.18 -18.76 -16.48
CA GLY A 565 1.02 -18.05 -16.99
C GLY A 565 0.00 -17.69 -15.91
N ALA A 566 -1.19 -17.26 -16.35
CA ALA A 566 -2.29 -16.90 -15.46
C ALA A 566 -2.67 -18.06 -14.52
N GLY A 567 -2.77 -17.77 -13.23
CA GLY A 567 -3.09 -18.76 -12.20
C GLY A 567 -1.88 -19.49 -11.63
N TYR A 568 -0.67 -18.94 -11.78
CA TYR A 568 0.58 -19.55 -11.32
C TYR A 568 0.85 -20.93 -11.94
N LEU A 569 0.32 -21.17 -13.14
CA LEU A 569 0.53 -22.44 -13.84
C LEU A 569 1.83 -22.36 -14.65
N SER A 570 2.69 -23.35 -14.48
CA SER A 570 4.03 -23.39 -15.07
C SER A 570 4.02 -23.19 -16.59
N ALA A 571 4.92 -22.33 -17.09
CA ALA A 571 5.14 -22.17 -18.53
C ALA A 571 5.89 -23.37 -19.14
N TYR A 572 6.53 -24.18 -18.29
CA TYR A 572 7.40 -25.30 -18.70
C TYR A 572 6.69 -26.64 -18.78
N ASP A 573 5.49 -26.73 -18.20
CA ASP A 573 4.72 -27.97 -18.15
C ASP A 573 3.88 -28.13 -19.42
N ALA A 574 4.17 -29.18 -20.19
CA ALA A 574 3.51 -29.44 -21.48
C ALA A 574 2.00 -29.67 -21.34
N ASP A 575 1.55 -30.32 -20.25
CA ASP A 575 0.13 -30.60 -20.02
C ASP A 575 -0.61 -29.29 -19.69
N ILE A 576 0.02 -28.41 -18.90
CA ILE A 576 -0.49 -27.06 -18.64
C ILE A 576 -0.53 -26.22 -19.92
N GLN A 577 0.51 -26.28 -20.76
CA GLN A 577 0.54 -25.54 -22.02
C GLN A 577 -0.52 -26.01 -23.01
N GLN A 578 -0.90 -27.29 -22.96
CA GLN A 578 -2.05 -27.79 -23.73
C GLN A 578 -3.36 -27.13 -23.30
N VAL A 579 -3.55 -26.86 -21.99
CA VAL A 579 -4.72 -26.13 -21.48
C VAL A 579 -4.76 -24.70 -22.04
N TYR A 580 -3.64 -23.96 -21.97
CA TYR A 580 -3.56 -22.62 -22.56
C TYR A 580 -3.82 -22.64 -24.06
N SER A 581 -3.20 -23.57 -24.79
CA SER A 581 -3.33 -23.66 -26.24
C SER A 581 -4.76 -23.97 -26.68
N GLN A 582 -5.44 -24.87 -25.98
CA GLN A 582 -6.85 -25.16 -26.21
C GLN A 582 -7.75 -23.96 -25.90
N HIS A 583 -7.46 -23.23 -24.82
CA HIS A 583 -8.22 -22.06 -24.43
C HIS A 583 -8.11 -20.92 -25.44
N TYR A 584 -6.88 -20.61 -25.90
CA TYR A 584 -6.64 -19.51 -26.82
C TYR A 584 -6.82 -19.86 -28.30
N GLY A 585 -6.90 -21.15 -28.65
CA GLY A 585 -7.01 -21.61 -30.03
C GLY A 585 -5.73 -21.46 -30.86
N VAL A 586 -4.59 -21.19 -30.21
CA VAL A 586 -3.26 -21.08 -30.82
C VAL A 586 -2.24 -21.82 -29.97
N GLN A 587 -1.15 -22.27 -30.58
CA GLN A 587 -0.07 -22.94 -29.84
C GLN A 587 0.67 -21.92 -28.97
N THR A 588 0.70 -22.16 -27.65
CA THR A 588 1.45 -21.33 -26.71
C THR A 588 2.91 -21.79 -26.55
N PRO A 589 3.84 -20.88 -26.23
CA PRO A 589 5.26 -21.19 -26.09
C PRO A 589 5.56 -22.01 -24.82
N ILE A 590 6.50 -22.94 -24.94
CA ILE A 590 6.99 -23.78 -23.84
C ILE A 590 8.38 -23.34 -23.34
N GLU A 591 9.07 -22.49 -24.10
CA GLU A 591 10.41 -22.03 -23.74
C GLU A 591 10.36 -20.97 -22.64
N SER A 592 11.40 -20.91 -21.80
CA SER A 592 11.53 -19.82 -20.82
C SER A 592 11.69 -18.48 -21.50
N GLY A 593 10.97 -17.48 -20.99
CA GLY A 593 11.23 -16.09 -21.33
C GLY A 593 12.35 -15.48 -20.52
N TYR A 594 12.76 -14.28 -20.91
CA TYR A 594 13.68 -13.44 -20.16
C TYR A 594 12.97 -12.73 -18.99
N LYS A 595 13.67 -12.62 -17.86
CA LYS A 595 13.35 -11.69 -16.76
C LYS A 595 13.90 -10.29 -17.10
N ILE A 596 13.39 -9.22 -16.48
CA ILE A 596 13.81 -7.83 -16.81
C ILE A 596 15.35 -7.64 -16.89
N PRO A 597 16.17 -8.07 -15.91
CA PRO A 597 17.63 -7.92 -16.04
C PRO A 597 18.21 -8.63 -17.26
N GLU A 598 17.68 -9.81 -17.60
CA GLU A 598 18.08 -10.60 -18.76
C GLU A 598 17.59 -9.96 -20.07
N MET A 599 16.44 -9.26 -20.06
CA MET A 599 15.98 -8.47 -21.21
C MET A 599 16.96 -7.33 -21.51
N PHE A 600 17.46 -6.64 -20.49
CA PHE A 600 18.45 -5.58 -20.68
C PHE A 600 19.77 -6.14 -21.23
N ASP A 601 20.25 -7.27 -20.69
CA ASP A 601 21.44 -7.93 -21.20
C ASP A 601 21.25 -8.41 -22.65
N ALA A 602 20.09 -8.98 -22.98
CA ALA A 602 19.75 -9.42 -24.32
C ALA A 602 19.67 -8.27 -25.33
N ALA A 603 19.15 -7.10 -24.93
CA ALA A 603 19.13 -5.90 -25.76
C ALA A 603 20.55 -5.36 -26.03
N ILE A 604 21.39 -5.30 -24.99
CA ILE A 604 22.81 -4.89 -25.14
C ILE A 604 23.57 -5.85 -26.07
N LEU A 605 23.27 -7.14 -26.01
CA LEU A 605 23.85 -8.16 -26.90
C LEU A 605 23.22 -8.20 -28.31
N GLY A 606 22.20 -7.37 -28.58
CA GLY A 606 21.51 -7.31 -29.86
C GLY A 606 20.60 -8.52 -30.15
N LYS A 607 20.30 -9.35 -29.15
CA LYS A 607 19.38 -10.50 -29.25
C LYS A 607 17.92 -10.07 -29.12
N LEU A 608 17.66 -9.05 -28.30
CA LEU A 608 16.35 -8.42 -28.17
C LEU A 608 16.33 -7.16 -29.04
N LYS A 609 15.29 -7.02 -29.85
CA LYS A 609 15.12 -5.95 -30.84
C LYS A 609 13.98 -5.00 -30.52
N SER A 610 12.97 -5.46 -29.79
CA SER A 610 11.88 -4.59 -29.35
C SER A 610 11.45 -4.87 -27.93
N MET A 611 11.01 -3.81 -27.26
CA MET A 611 10.38 -3.86 -25.96
C MET A 611 9.13 -2.98 -25.93
N TRP A 612 8.02 -3.50 -25.42
CA TRP A 612 6.83 -2.71 -25.10
C TRP A 612 6.67 -2.62 -23.59
N ILE A 613 6.83 -1.41 -23.06
CA ILE A 613 6.74 -1.08 -21.63
C ILE A 613 5.41 -0.37 -21.37
N ILE A 614 4.61 -0.89 -20.44
CA ILE A 614 3.37 -0.27 -19.98
C ILE A 614 3.56 0.21 -18.55
N GLY A 615 3.25 1.48 -18.28
CA GLY A 615 3.11 2.04 -16.93
C GLY A 615 4.32 1.86 -16.01
N GLU A 616 5.54 1.87 -16.55
CA GLU A 616 6.80 1.73 -15.81
C GLU A 616 7.89 2.68 -16.32
N ASP A 617 8.62 3.28 -15.38
CA ASP A 617 9.74 4.20 -15.65
C ASP A 617 11.09 3.55 -15.34
N VAL A 618 11.38 2.45 -16.05
CA VAL A 618 12.57 1.62 -15.82
C VAL A 618 13.89 2.40 -15.79
N VAL A 619 14.03 3.51 -16.52
CA VAL A 619 15.26 4.33 -16.47
C VAL A 619 15.50 4.90 -15.07
N GLN A 620 14.44 5.38 -14.40
CA GLN A 620 14.51 5.95 -13.06
C GLN A 620 14.43 4.87 -11.98
N THR A 621 13.62 3.83 -12.18
CA THR A 621 13.28 2.87 -11.12
C THR A 621 14.16 1.64 -11.05
N ASP A 622 14.73 1.18 -12.16
CA ASP A 622 15.57 -0.01 -12.20
C ASP A 622 17.02 0.31 -11.80
N PRO A 623 17.79 -0.67 -11.28
CA PRO A 623 19.16 -0.43 -10.85
C PRO A 623 20.06 -0.14 -12.04
N ASN A 624 21.21 0.48 -11.78
CA ASN A 624 22.22 0.75 -12.79
C ASN A 624 21.62 1.44 -14.03
N SER A 625 21.03 2.63 -13.81
CA SER A 625 20.29 3.36 -14.86
C SER A 625 21.10 3.53 -16.15
N GLN A 626 22.43 3.60 -16.09
CA GLN A 626 23.29 3.67 -17.27
C GLN A 626 23.23 2.38 -18.13
N LYS A 627 23.19 1.20 -17.50
CA LYS A 627 22.98 -0.09 -18.18
C LYS A 627 21.60 -0.12 -18.83
N VAL A 628 20.56 0.33 -18.12
CA VAL A 628 19.19 0.39 -18.64
C VAL A 628 19.10 1.31 -19.86
N ILE A 629 19.63 2.53 -19.78
CA ILE A 629 19.69 3.47 -20.91
C ILE A 629 20.43 2.86 -22.10
N LYS A 630 21.56 2.19 -21.85
CA LYS A 630 22.32 1.50 -22.89
C LYS A 630 21.49 0.39 -23.55
N ALA A 631 20.77 -0.40 -22.77
CA ALA A 631 19.91 -1.46 -23.29
C ALA A 631 18.78 -0.91 -24.15
N LEU A 632 18.06 0.11 -23.66
CA LEU A 632 16.94 0.71 -24.36
C LEU A 632 17.35 1.39 -25.68
N LYS A 633 18.50 2.08 -25.70
CA LYS A 633 19.07 2.68 -26.93
C LYS A 633 19.53 1.67 -27.98
N ASN A 634 19.66 0.40 -27.61
CA ASN A 634 20.12 -0.68 -28.48
C ASN A 634 18.96 -1.43 -29.15
N LEU A 635 17.71 -1.10 -28.81
CA LEU A 635 16.51 -1.65 -29.43
C LEU A 635 16.24 -0.97 -30.77
N ASP A 636 15.63 -1.70 -31.69
CA ASP A 636 15.16 -1.20 -32.99
C ASP A 636 13.73 -0.62 -32.88
N LEU A 637 13.00 -0.96 -31.81
CA LEU A 637 11.68 -0.41 -31.48
C LEU A 637 11.41 -0.45 -29.97
N LEU A 638 11.29 0.71 -29.33
CA LEU A 638 10.80 0.88 -27.96
C LEU A 638 9.42 1.55 -27.94
N ILE A 639 8.42 0.84 -27.43
CA ILE A 639 7.05 1.33 -27.25
C ILE A 639 6.83 1.59 -25.76
N VAL A 640 6.37 2.80 -25.40
CA VAL A 640 6.09 3.17 -24.02
C VAL A 640 4.67 3.69 -23.89
N GLN A 641 3.90 3.07 -23.02
CA GLN A 641 2.53 3.46 -22.72
C GLN A 641 2.46 4.05 -21.32
N GLU A 642 2.11 5.32 -21.20
CA GLU A 642 2.31 6.08 -19.96
C GLU A 642 1.35 7.27 -19.82
N LEU A 643 1.22 7.82 -18.60
CA LEU A 643 0.42 9.01 -18.30
C LEU A 643 1.18 10.33 -18.57
N PHE A 644 2.50 10.31 -18.41
CA PHE A 644 3.38 11.48 -18.44
C PHE A 644 4.66 11.20 -19.23
N MET A 645 5.35 12.25 -19.70
CA MET A 645 6.68 12.12 -20.28
C MET A 645 7.72 11.76 -19.20
N THR A 646 7.96 10.46 -18.98
CA THR A 646 8.93 9.91 -18.03
C THR A 646 10.35 9.81 -18.61
N GLU A 647 11.35 9.43 -17.81
CA GLU A 647 12.71 9.24 -18.30
C GLU A 647 12.79 8.09 -19.33
N THR A 648 11.98 7.04 -19.15
CA THR A 648 11.82 5.98 -20.15
C THR A 648 11.14 6.49 -21.44
N CYS A 649 10.09 7.32 -21.35
CA CYS A 649 9.41 7.87 -22.53
C CYS A 649 10.36 8.68 -23.42
N LYS A 650 11.31 9.42 -22.83
CA LYS A 650 12.28 10.22 -23.58
C LYS A 650 13.17 9.38 -24.50
N LEU A 651 13.31 8.08 -24.24
CA LEU A 651 14.07 7.15 -25.08
C LEU A 651 13.20 6.38 -26.08
N ALA A 652 11.87 6.48 -25.99
CA ALA A 652 10.94 5.67 -26.78
C ALA A 652 10.93 6.04 -28.26
N ASP A 653 10.63 5.07 -29.12
CA ASP A 653 10.30 5.31 -30.53
C ASP A 653 8.81 5.62 -30.69
N VAL A 654 7.96 5.07 -29.81
CA VAL A 654 6.52 5.35 -29.77
C VAL A 654 6.08 5.58 -28.34
N VAL A 655 5.32 6.65 -28.12
CA VAL A 655 4.68 6.96 -26.83
C VAL A 655 3.16 6.93 -27.00
N LEU A 656 2.47 6.16 -26.16
CA LEU A 656 1.02 5.97 -26.20
C LEU A 656 0.36 6.55 -24.92
N PRO A 657 -0.56 7.52 -25.03
CA PRO A 657 -1.17 8.16 -23.87
C PRO A 657 -2.25 7.27 -23.23
N ALA A 658 -1.99 6.82 -22.00
CA ALA A 658 -2.88 5.95 -21.24
C ALA A 658 -3.86 6.71 -20.34
N SER A 659 -4.91 6.01 -19.90
CA SER A 659 -5.87 6.46 -18.89
C SER A 659 -5.46 6.06 -17.47
N SER A 660 -5.65 6.94 -16.50
CA SER A 660 -5.43 6.63 -15.08
C SER A 660 -6.56 5.78 -14.49
N PHE A 661 -6.39 5.29 -13.26
CA PHE A 661 -7.42 4.49 -12.55
C PHE A 661 -8.77 5.22 -12.35
N LEU A 662 -8.78 6.55 -12.42
CA LEU A 662 -9.99 7.37 -12.30
C LEU A 662 -10.80 7.39 -13.60
N GLU A 663 -10.16 7.01 -14.70
CA GLU A 663 -10.64 7.13 -16.08
C GLU A 663 -11.04 5.78 -16.69
N LYS A 664 -10.88 4.67 -15.96
CA LYS A 664 -11.08 3.31 -16.49
C LYS A 664 -11.77 2.37 -15.50
N ASN A 665 -12.28 1.26 -16.04
CA ASN A 665 -12.84 0.15 -15.27
C ASN A 665 -11.89 -1.05 -15.28
N GLY A 666 -12.00 -1.94 -14.28
CA GLY A 666 -11.21 -3.17 -14.19
C GLY A 666 -11.18 -3.71 -12.77
N THR A 667 -10.20 -4.55 -12.47
CA THR A 667 -9.98 -5.05 -11.12
C THR A 667 -8.54 -4.89 -10.66
N PHE A 668 -8.37 -4.66 -9.35
CA PHE A 668 -7.08 -4.78 -8.68
C PHE A 668 -7.15 -5.89 -7.64
N THR A 669 -6.12 -6.72 -7.57
CA THR A 669 -5.87 -7.65 -6.48
C THR A 669 -4.86 -7.06 -5.50
N ASN A 670 -5.29 -6.80 -4.27
CA ASN A 670 -4.45 -6.23 -3.23
C ASN A 670 -3.53 -7.27 -2.53
N GLY A 671 -2.74 -6.83 -1.56
CA GLY A 671 -1.78 -7.64 -0.82
C GLY A 671 -2.39 -8.74 0.05
N GLU A 672 -3.68 -8.66 0.40
CA GLU A 672 -4.40 -9.74 1.07
C GLU A 672 -5.16 -10.65 0.08
N ARG A 673 -4.86 -10.58 -1.23
CA ARG A 673 -5.49 -11.40 -2.28
C ARG A 673 -6.94 -11.02 -2.62
N ARG A 674 -7.38 -9.83 -2.21
CA ARG A 674 -8.72 -9.35 -2.49
C ARG A 674 -8.78 -8.70 -3.87
N VAL A 675 -9.57 -9.30 -4.76
CA VAL A 675 -9.92 -8.79 -6.09
C VAL A 675 -11.04 -7.78 -5.93
N GLN A 676 -10.78 -6.51 -6.26
CA GLN A 676 -11.67 -5.38 -6.02
C GLN A 676 -11.97 -4.65 -7.33
N ALA A 677 -13.22 -4.25 -7.53
CA ALA A 677 -13.65 -3.52 -8.72
C ALA A 677 -13.13 -2.08 -8.71
N VAL A 678 -12.46 -1.71 -9.79
CA VAL A 678 -12.08 -0.34 -10.15
C VAL A 678 -13.19 0.18 -11.05
N HIS A 679 -13.84 1.27 -10.63
CA HIS A 679 -14.85 1.94 -11.43
C HIS A 679 -14.33 3.28 -11.94
N GLN A 680 -14.70 3.57 -13.19
CA GLN A 680 -14.46 4.83 -13.85
C GLN A 680 -15.25 5.95 -13.15
N ALA A 681 -14.54 6.93 -12.61
CA ALA A 681 -15.14 8.08 -11.93
C ALA A 681 -15.33 9.28 -12.88
N VAL A 682 -14.45 9.42 -13.88
CA VAL A 682 -14.52 10.45 -14.92
C VAL A 682 -14.25 9.83 -16.29
N GLN A 683 -14.66 10.48 -17.36
CA GLN A 683 -14.30 10.08 -18.73
C GLN A 683 -12.79 10.19 -18.95
N PRO A 684 -12.17 9.27 -19.72
CA PRO A 684 -10.82 9.44 -20.22
C PRO A 684 -10.61 10.84 -20.81
N LEU A 685 -9.45 11.43 -20.53
CA LEU A 685 -9.05 12.66 -21.22
C LEU A 685 -9.03 12.45 -22.73
N ALA A 686 -9.42 13.50 -23.47
CA ALA A 686 -9.39 13.48 -24.93
C ALA A 686 -8.02 13.02 -25.44
N GLY A 687 -8.02 12.08 -26.38
CA GLY A 687 -6.82 11.50 -26.97
C GLY A 687 -6.14 10.40 -26.16
N THR A 688 -6.61 10.10 -24.93
CA THR A 688 -6.12 8.96 -24.12
C THR A 688 -7.06 7.75 -24.21
N LYS A 689 -6.56 6.55 -23.93
CA LYS A 689 -7.34 5.31 -23.89
C LYS A 689 -6.97 4.44 -22.67
N PRO A 690 -7.90 3.63 -22.13
CA PRO A 690 -7.56 2.56 -21.20
C PRO A 690 -6.49 1.64 -21.79
N ASP A 691 -5.56 1.19 -20.95
CA ASP A 691 -4.39 0.42 -21.41
C ASP A 691 -4.80 -0.83 -22.18
N GLY A 692 -5.87 -1.50 -21.74
CA GLY A 692 -6.38 -2.72 -22.35
C GLY A 692 -6.97 -2.49 -23.74
N GLN A 693 -7.57 -1.32 -24.00
CA GLN A 693 -8.05 -0.98 -25.34
C GLN A 693 -6.89 -0.82 -26.32
N ILE A 694 -5.79 -0.21 -25.88
CA ILE A 694 -4.59 -0.04 -26.70
C ILE A 694 -4.01 -1.42 -27.10
N ILE A 695 -3.96 -2.36 -26.15
CA ILE A 695 -3.52 -3.73 -26.41
C ILE A 695 -4.46 -4.43 -27.39
N ILE A 696 -5.77 -4.36 -27.17
CA ILE A 696 -6.80 -4.96 -28.05
C ILE A 696 -6.72 -4.41 -29.47
N ASP A 697 -6.55 -3.09 -29.64
CA ASP A 697 -6.44 -2.45 -30.96
C ASP A 697 -5.25 -3.03 -31.74
N ILE A 698 -4.10 -3.24 -31.08
CA ILE A 698 -2.91 -3.84 -31.68
C ILE A 698 -3.11 -5.35 -31.93
N MET A 699 -3.70 -6.10 -31.00
CA MET A 699 -4.05 -7.52 -31.20
C MET A 699 -4.93 -7.71 -32.44
N ASN A 700 -5.97 -6.88 -32.59
CA ASN A 700 -6.89 -6.88 -33.73
C ASN A 700 -6.14 -6.64 -35.05
N ARG A 701 -5.24 -5.66 -35.08
CA ARG A 701 -4.42 -5.32 -36.25
C ARG A 701 -3.40 -6.41 -36.61
N MET A 702 -2.89 -7.12 -35.60
CA MET A 702 -1.97 -8.27 -35.77
C MET A 702 -2.69 -9.61 -36.01
N GLY A 703 -4.01 -9.59 -36.25
CA GLY A 703 -4.77 -10.75 -36.71
C GLY A 703 -5.44 -11.58 -35.62
N MET A 704 -5.36 -11.18 -34.35
CA MET A 704 -6.07 -11.82 -33.24
C MET A 704 -7.28 -10.98 -32.83
N LYS A 705 -8.46 -11.33 -33.38
CA LYS A 705 -9.70 -10.60 -33.11
C LYS A 705 -10.09 -10.68 -31.63
N GLN A 706 -10.39 -9.54 -31.03
CA GLN A 706 -10.91 -9.37 -29.67
C GLN A 706 -12.08 -8.36 -29.71
N GLU A 707 -13.00 -8.49 -28.76
CA GLU A 707 -14.02 -7.47 -28.51
C GLU A 707 -13.39 -6.22 -27.89
N ASP A 708 -14.11 -5.08 -27.92
CA ASP A 708 -13.66 -3.86 -27.26
C ASP A 708 -13.45 -4.07 -25.76
N TYR A 709 -12.54 -3.28 -25.18
CA TYR A 709 -12.16 -3.43 -23.78
C TYR A 709 -13.36 -3.22 -22.85
N HIS A 710 -13.74 -4.29 -22.16
CA HIS A 710 -14.66 -4.22 -21.04
C HIS A 710 -14.24 -5.25 -19.99
N PRO A 711 -14.13 -4.89 -18.72
CA PRO A 711 -13.54 -5.78 -17.73
C PRO A 711 -14.39 -7.02 -17.44
N ASP A 712 -15.70 -6.95 -17.67
CA ASP A 712 -16.62 -8.07 -17.44
C ASP A 712 -16.24 -9.32 -18.26
N TRP A 713 -16.14 -9.20 -19.58
CA TRP A 713 -15.83 -10.35 -20.43
C TRP A 713 -14.40 -10.86 -20.22
N ILE A 714 -13.45 -9.96 -19.93
CA ILE A 714 -12.06 -10.33 -19.69
C ILE A 714 -11.94 -11.09 -18.36
N LEU A 715 -12.62 -10.62 -17.32
CA LEU A 715 -12.68 -11.30 -16.03
C LEU A 715 -13.37 -12.67 -16.15
N ASP A 716 -14.39 -12.79 -16.99
CA ASP A 716 -15.03 -14.05 -17.35
C ASP A 716 -14.14 -14.99 -18.17
N GLU A 717 -13.19 -14.48 -18.95
CA GLU A 717 -12.14 -15.29 -19.60
C GLU A 717 -11.13 -15.76 -18.53
N ILE A 718 -10.67 -14.85 -17.67
CA ILE A 718 -9.73 -15.13 -16.58
C ILE A 718 -10.28 -16.22 -15.64
N SER A 719 -11.56 -16.16 -15.25
CA SER A 719 -12.16 -17.13 -14.32
C SER A 719 -12.24 -18.56 -14.88
N LYS A 720 -12.22 -18.70 -16.21
CA LYS A 720 -12.19 -20.01 -16.89
C LYS A 720 -10.80 -20.65 -16.93
N ILE A 721 -9.74 -19.86 -16.76
CA ILE A 721 -8.36 -20.33 -16.84
C ILE A 721 -7.65 -20.36 -15.49
N VAL A 722 -7.96 -19.41 -14.60
CA VAL A 722 -7.34 -19.30 -13.27
C VAL A 722 -8.18 -20.08 -12.24
N PRO A 723 -7.71 -21.23 -11.71
CA PRO A 723 -8.56 -22.10 -10.90
C PRO A 723 -9.06 -21.46 -9.60
N PHE A 724 -8.25 -20.59 -8.98
CA PHE A 724 -8.62 -19.89 -7.75
C PHE A 724 -9.48 -18.63 -7.99
N PHE A 725 -9.84 -18.33 -9.25
CA PHE A 725 -10.79 -17.28 -9.65
C PHE A 725 -12.10 -17.87 -10.17
N ALA A 726 -12.31 -19.19 -10.10
CA ALA A 726 -13.43 -19.87 -10.76
C ALA A 726 -14.83 -19.33 -10.40
N GLY A 727 -14.99 -18.76 -9.20
CA GLY A 727 -16.25 -18.12 -8.77
C GLY A 727 -16.35 -16.62 -8.98
N ILE A 728 -15.30 -15.98 -9.50
CA ILE A 728 -15.23 -14.53 -9.69
C ILE A 728 -15.86 -14.16 -11.03
N SER A 729 -16.79 -13.21 -11.00
CA SER A 729 -17.32 -12.50 -12.15
C SER A 729 -17.64 -11.06 -11.73
N TRP A 730 -17.81 -10.15 -12.70
CA TRP A 730 -18.01 -8.73 -12.42
C TRP A 730 -19.17 -8.48 -11.43
N ASP A 731 -20.31 -9.11 -11.69
CA ASP A 731 -21.52 -8.99 -10.86
C ASP A 731 -21.35 -9.55 -9.43
N LYS A 732 -20.44 -10.51 -9.22
CA LYS A 732 -20.22 -11.17 -7.93
C LYS A 732 -19.22 -10.44 -7.03
N LEU A 733 -18.41 -9.53 -7.58
CA LEU A 733 -17.42 -8.78 -6.79
C LEU A 733 -18.06 -7.95 -5.68
N GLY A 734 -19.28 -7.44 -5.92
CA GLY A 734 -19.97 -6.57 -4.98
C GLY A 734 -19.15 -5.33 -4.60
N LYS A 735 -19.48 -4.72 -3.47
CA LYS A 735 -18.88 -3.45 -3.03
C LYS A 735 -17.49 -3.56 -2.42
N ASN A 736 -17.12 -4.74 -1.92
CA ASN A 736 -15.86 -4.96 -1.21
C ASN A 736 -14.90 -5.84 -1.99
N GLY A 737 -15.31 -6.45 -3.11
CA GLY A 737 -14.50 -7.44 -3.81
C GLY A 737 -14.51 -8.80 -3.14
N MET A 738 -13.71 -9.72 -3.67
CA MET A 738 -13.62 -11.11 -3.20
C MET A 738 -12.18 -11.51 -2.91
N GLN A 739 -11.95 -12.21 -1.81
CA GLN A 739 -10.61 -12.70 -1.46
C GLN A 739 -10.36 -14.09 -2.02
N TRP A 740 -9.40 -14.22 -2.92
CA TRP A 740 -9.08 -15.52 -3.51
C TRP A 740 -8.25 -16.38 -2.54
N PRO A 741 -8.40 -17.73 -2.56
CA PRO A 741 -9.18 -18.52 -3.52
C PRO A 741 -10.70 -18.35 -3.45
N VAL A 742 -11.35 -18.32 -4.62
CA VAL A 742 -12.81 -18.32 -4.77
C VAL A 742 -13.21 -19.53 -5.62
N ASP A 743 -13.92 -20.48 -5.02
CA ASP A 743 -14.41 -21.65 -5.75
C ASP A 743 -15.58 -21.32 -6.69
N SER A 744 -15.98 -22.25 -7.56
CA SER A 744 -17.05 -22.03 -8.54
C SER A 744 -18.43 -21.69 -7.92
N SER A 745 -18.66 -21.98 -6.64
CA SER A 745 -19.87 -21.58 -5.91
C SER A 745 -19.84 -20.10 -5.47
N GLY A 746 -18.67 -19.46 -5.54
CA GLY A 746 -18.42 -18.11 -5.04
C GLY A 746 -17.94 -18.06 -3.59
N LYS A 747 -17.62 -19.21 -2.98
CA LYS A 747 -17.10 -19.26 -1.61
C LYS A 747 -15.65 -18.81 -1.59
N GLN A 748 -15.36 -17.81 -0.76
CA GLN A 748 -14.03 -17.23 -0.58
C GLN A 748 -13.26 -17.92 0.55
N SER A 749 -11.93 -17.92 0.45
CA SER A 749 -11.01 -18.41 1.49
C SER A 749 -10.05 -17.31 1.96
N PRO A 750 -10.47 -16.46 2.94
CA PRO A 750 -9.62 -15.42 3.52
C PRO A 750 -8.34 -15.92 4.20
N LEU A 751 -8.37 -17.18 4.63
CA LEU A 751 -7.28 -17.92 5.22
C LEU A 751 -6.88 -19.04 4.27
N ILE A 752 -5.59 -19.24 4.05
CA ILE A 752 -5.07 -20.38 3.28
C ILE A 752 -4.20 -21.27 4.18
N HIS A 753 -4.01 -22.51 3.74
CA HIS A 753 -3.24 -23.54 4.45
C HIS A 753 -3.84 -23.91 5.82
N GLU A 754 -5.17 -23.94 5.95
CA GLU A 754 -5.85 -24.38 7.17
C GLU A 754 -5.49 -25.83 7.52
N THR A 755 -5.66 -26.74 6.55
CA THR A 755 -5.43 -28.18 6.71
C THR A 755 -4.13 -28.66 6.05
N GLU A 756 -3.90 -28.28 4.80
CA GLU A 756 -2.77 -28.75 3.98
C GLU A 756 -2.13 -27.57 3.23
N PHE A 757 -0.83 -27.66 2.94
CA PHE A 757 -0.18 -26.69 2.06
C PHE A 757 -0.55 -26.95 0.60
N LYS A 758 -0.41 -25.95 -0.27
CA LYS A 758 -0.77 -26.12 -1.70
C LYS A 758 0.12 -27.17 -2.39
N ARG A 759 1.36 -27.33 -1.91
CA ARG A 759 2.30 -28.38 -2.34
C ARG A 759 2.16 -29.71 -1.56
N GLY A 760 1.16 -29.83 -0.69
CA GLY A 760 1.02 -30.95 0.25
C GLY A 760 1.68 -30.65 1.61
N LEU A 761 2.94 -31.04 1.77
CA LEU A 761 3.73 -30.79 2.98
C LEU A 761 4.58 -29.53 2.85
N GLY A 762 4.74 -28.76 3.93
CA GLY A 762 5.63 -27.61 3.96
C GLY A 762 7.10 -28.04 3.94
N HIS A 763 7.96 -27.35 3.20
CA HIS A 763 9.37 -27.75 3.03
C HIS A 763 10.32 -26.98 3.96
N PHE A 764 11.12 -27.67 4.76
CA PHE A 764 12.29 -27.07 5.41
C PHE A 764 13.55 -27.29 4.58
N GLU A 765 14.29 -26.21 4.31
CA GLU A 765 15.58 -26.24 3.64
C GLU A 765 16.57 -25.33 4.37
N PHE A 766 17.74 -25.85 4.75
CA PHE A 766 18.73 -25.01 5.40
C PHE A 766 19.46 -24.12 4.39
N HIS A 767 19.59 -22.84 4.73
CA HIS A 767 20.33 -21.85 3.94
C HIS A 767 21.37 -21.17 4.82
N ASP A 768 22.64 -21.34 4.47
CA ASP A 768 23.73 -20.64 5.14
C ASP A 768 23.84 -19.19 4.65
N PHE A 769 24.42 -18.32 5.48
CA PHE A 769 24.68 -16.95 5.10
C PHE A 769 25.90 -16.87 4.16
N HIS A 770 25.71 -16.18 3.04
CA HIS A 770 26.80 -15.75 2.17
C HIS A 770 26.91 -14.21 2.17
N GLU A 771 28.13 -13.67 2.14
CA GLU A 771 28.31 -12.23 1.98
C GLU A 771 27.92 -11.80 0.56
N SER A 772 27.31 -10.62 0.42
CA SER A 772 26.95 -10.07 -0.89
C SER A 772 28.20 -9.86 -1.76
N ASN A 773 28.09 -10.19 -3.05
CA ASN A 773 29.13 -9.90 -4.04
C ASN A 773 29.46 -8.41 -4.12
N GLU A 774 28.47 -7.52 -3.96
CA GLU A 774 28.67 -6.07 -3.93
C GLU A 774 29.65 -5.69 -2.80
N ILE A 775 29.49 -6.29 -1.62
CA ILE A 775 30.36 -6.03 -0.47
C ILE A 775 31.75 -6.66 -0.68
N ILE A 776 31.80 -7.92 -1.11
CA ILE A 776 33.07 -8.64 -1.37
C ILE A 776 33.95 -7.87 -2.35
N GLN A 777 33.35 -7.35 -3.43
CA GLN A 777 34.09 -6.71 -4.52
C GLN A 777 34.47 -5.26 -4.21
N HIS A 778 33.59 -4.50 -3.53
CA HIS A 778 33.69 -3.04 -3.52
C HIS A 778 33.92 -2.41 -2.15
N GLN A 779 33.68 -3.11 -1.03
CA GLN A 779 33.71 -2.50 0.31
C GLN A 779 35.09 -1.92 0.70
N LYS A 780 36.18 -2.45 0.15
CA LYS A 780 37.54 -1.93 0.43
C LYS A 780 37.74 -0.50 -0.08
N GLU A 781 37.18 -0.18 -1.24
CA GLU A 781 37.24 1.17 -1.83
C GLU A 781 36.08 2.04 -1.35
N PHE A 782 34.92 1.42 -1.11
CA PHE A 782 33.66 2.06 -0.77
C PHE A 782 33.13 1.52 0.58
N PRO A 783 33.62 2.05 1.73
CA PRO A 783 33.47 1.40 3.02
C PRO A 783 32.09 1.52 3.68
N TYR A 784 31.19 2.32 3.12
CA TYR A 784 29.84 2.52 3.64
C TYR A 784 28.82 1.69 2.84
N ILE A 785 27.70 1.35 3.46
CA ILE A 785 26.58 0.66 2.80
C ILE A 785 25.43 1.64 2.65
N LEU A 786 24.98 1.89 1.42
CA LEU A 786 23.78 2.65 1.12
C LEU A 786 22.56 1.73 1.03
N THR A 787 21.46 2.13 1.67
CA THR A 787 20.14 1.54 1.50
C THR A 787 19.12 2.57 1.00
N THR A 788 18.17 2.14 0.17
CA THR A 788 17.14 2.99 -0.43
C THR A 788 15.75 2.70 0.14
N ASN A 789 14.94 3.74 0.32
CA ASN A 789 13.67 3.69 1.06
C ASN A 789 12.56 4.48 0.37
N ARG A 790 11.45 4.71 1.09
CA ARG A 790 10.31 5.52 0.66
C ARG A 790 9.96 6.54 1.73
N LYS A 791 9.22 7.57 1.33
CA LYS A 791 8.53 8.50 2.21
C LYS A 791 7.02 8.47 1.96
N LEU A 792 6.25 8.84 2.96
CA LEU A 792 4.80 8.80 2.92
C LEU A 792 4.21 9.67 1.77
N GLN A 793 4.80 10.83 1.53
CA GLN A 793 4.33 11.88 0.62
C GLN A 793 4.48 11.51 -0.86
N HIS A 794 5.55 10.82 -1.23
CA HIS A 794 5.83 10.50 -2.63
C HIS A 794 5.84 9.01 -2.90
N TYR A 795 5.42 8.64 -4.12
CA TYR A 795 5.29 7.24 -4.51
C TYR A 795 6.35 6.88 -5.55
N ASN A 796 7.23 5.91 -5.23
CA ASN A 796 8.33 5.45 -6.10
C ASN A 796 9.05 6.61 -6.81
N CYS A 797 9.09 6.68 -8.14
CA CYS A 797 9.75 7.76 -8.91
C CYS A 797 9.00 9.11 -8.91
N GLY A 798 7.87 9.21 -8.22
CA GLY A 798 7.14 10.46 -8.05
C GLY A 798 6.37 10.95 -9.29
N ALA A 799 6.31 10.19 -10.39
CA ALA A 799 5.67 10.62 -11.63
C ALA A 799 4.22 11.12 -11.45
N MET A 800 3.45 10.54 -10.53
CA MET A 800 2.11 11.05 -10.19
C MET A 800 2.16 12.05 -9.04
N THR A 801 2.79 11.69 -7.92
CA THR A 801 2.69 12.48 -6.67
C THR A 801 3.40 13.83 -6.74
N ARG A 802 4.42 13.99 -7.59
CA ARG A 802 5.11 15.29 -7.77
C ARG A 802 4.30 16.29 -8.60
N ARG A 803 3.22 15.83 -9.23
CA ARG A 803 2.24 16.65 -9.98
C ARG A 803 1.02 16.96 -9.12
N THR A 804 1.24 17.08 -7.81
CA THR A 804 0.23 17.38 -6.79
C THR A 804 0.88 18.26 -5.73
N LYS A 805 0.10 18.80 -4.79
CA LYS A 805 0.64 19.62 -3.69
C LYS A 805 1.51 18.85 -2.68
N ASN A 806 1.74 17.55 -2.88
CA ASN A 806 2.71 16.82 -2.07
C ASN A 806 4.12 17.39 -2.17
N VAL A 807 4.45 18.09 -3.27
CA VAL A 807 5.73 18.80 -3.43
C VAL A 807 5.91 19.97 -2.47
N GLU A 808 4.84 20.45 -1.84
CA GLU A 808 4.91 21.45 -0.77
C GLU A 808 5.25 20.80 0.58
N LEU A 809 4.97 19.50 0.75
CA LEU A 809 5.21 18.74 1.99
C LEU A 809 6.58 18.07 2.02
N LEU A 810 7.07 17.60 0.86
CA LEU A 810 8.38 17.00 0.71
C LEU A 810 8.98 17.50 -0.62
N THR A 811 10.07 18.25 -0.54
CA THR A 811 10.60 19.02 -1.69
C THR A 811 11.82 18.40 -2.35
N GLU A 812 12.56 17.53 -1.65
CA GLU A 812 13.81 16.93 -2.12
C GLU A 812 14.07 15.58 -1.46
N ASP A 813 14.84 14.71 -2.13
CA ASP A 813 15.47 13.56 -1.48
C ASP A 813 16.71 14.02 -0.71
N VAL A 814 16.95 13.40 0.44
CA VAL A 814 18.13 13.65 1.30
C VAL A 814 18.82 12.33 1.61
N ILE A 815 20.10 12.40 1.99
CA ILE A 815 20.84 11.24 2.50
C ILE A 815 21.02 11.36 4.00
N LEU A 816 20.53 10.35 4.73
CA LEU A 816 20.73 10.22 6.16
C LEU A 816 22.15 9.73 6.42
N ILE A 817 22.88 10.47 7.24
CA ILE A 817 24.26 10.17 7.65
C ILE A 817 24.32 10.14 9.17
N ASN A 818 24.92 9.09 9.74
CA ASN A 818 25.14 9.01 11.18
C ASN A 818 26.05 10.17 11.67
N PRO A 819 25.80 10.77 12.84
CA PRO A 819 26.63 11.85 13.39
C PRO A 819 28.13 11.54 13.45
N LYS A 820 28.52 10.29 13.75
CA LYS A 820 29.94 9.89 13.83
C LYS A 820 30.62 9.89 12.46
N ASP A 821 29.91 9.41 11.44
CA ASP A 821 30.43 9.38 10.06
C ASP A 821 30.49 10.78 9.47
N ALA A 822 29.47 11.61 9.74
CA ALA A 822 29.44 13.01 9.37
C ALA A 822 30.61 13.79 9.99
N GLN A 823 30.89 13.59 11.29
CA GLN A 823 32.02 14.21 11.97
C GLN A 823 33.36 13.78 11.36
N THR A 824 33.53 12.48 11.10
CA THR A 824 34.75 11.92 10.48
C THR A 824 35.03 12.54 9.11
N LYS A 825 33.98 12.83 8.34
CA LYS A 825 34.06 13.41 6.99
C LYS A 825 33.88 14.94 6.96
N SER A 826 33.77 15.60 8.12
CA SER A 826 33.53 17.05 8.26
C SER A 826 32.32 17.56 7.46
N ILE A 827 31.21 16.81 7.54
CA ILE A 827 29.93 17.12 6.91
C ILE A 827 28.96 17.64 7.98
N ASN A 828 28.32 18.76 7.69
CA ASN A 828 27.26 19.33 8.52
C ASN A 828 25.88 19.02 7.92
N ASP A 829 24.85 19.18 8.74
CA ASP A 829 23.47 19.08 8.27
C ASP A 829 23.20 20.10 7.15
N GLY A 830 22.52 19.67 6.09
CA GLY A 830 22.21 20.48 4.91
C GLY A 830 23.37 20.67 3.92
N ASP A 831 24.59 20.19 4.20
CA ASP A 831 25.68 20.19 3.23
C ASP A 831 25.33 19.33 2.01
N LEU A 832 25.77 19.77 0.82
CA LEU A 832 25.72 18.92 -0.36
C LEU A 832 26.89 17.92 -0.35
N VAL A 833 26.59 16.63 -0.53
CA VAL A 833 27.57 15.54 -0.51
C VAL A 833 27.57 14.78 -1.83
N CYS A 834 28.76 14.35 -2.24
CA CYS A 834 28.97 13.52 -3.41
C CYS A 834 29.09 12.09 -2.92
N VAL A 835 28.13 11.26 -3.30
CA VAL A 835 28.12 9.82 -3.01
C VAL A 835 28.64 9.11 -4.25
N SER A 836 29.63 8.25 -4.08
CA SER A 836 30.26 7.51 -5.16
C SER A 836 30.20 6.01 -4.91
N SER A 837 29.95 5.24 -5.95
CA SER A 837 30.10 3.79 -5.99
C SER A 837 31.00 3.39 -7.16
N ALA A 838 31.20 2.08 -7.35
CA ALA A 838 31.92 1.54 -8.51
C ALA A 838 31.28 1.93 -9.87
N ARG A 839 30.00 2.29 -9.88
CA ARG A 839 29.21 2.55 -11.09
C ARG A 839 29.08 4.03 -11.43
N GLY A 840 29.13 4.92 -10.44
CA GLY A 840 28.84 6.32 -10.67
C GLY A 840 28.94 7.21 -9.46
N LYS A 841 28.46 8.45 -9.63
CA LYS A 841 28.43 9.47 -8.59
C LYS A 841 27.13 10.26 -8.68
N ILE A 842 26.59 10.62 -7.52
CA ILE A 842 25.45 11.53 -7.39
C ILE A 842 25.77 12.62 -6.36
N ASP A 843 25.13 13.77 -6.50
CA ASP A 843 25.14 14.81 -5.48
C ASP A 843 23.77 14.89 -4.80
N ILE A 844 23.76 14.81 -3.47
CA ILE A 844 22.55 14.80 -2.65
C ILE A 844 22.80 15.56 -1.34
N LYS A 845 21.76 16.16 -0.78
CA LYS A 845 21.85 16.93 0.47
C LYS A 845 21.91 16.00 1.68
N ALA A 846 22.84 16.27 2.58
CA ALA A 846 23.00 15.53 3.82
C ALA A 846 21.95 15.93 4.85
N GLN A 847 21.41 14.94 5.55
CA GLN A 847 20.66 15.11 6.79
C GLN A 847 21.34 14.25 7.87
N ILE A 848 21.80 14.88 8.95
CA ILE A 848 22.45 14.16 10.05
C ILE A 848 21.37 13.53 10.93
N SER A 849 21.45 12.21 11.15
CA SER A 849 20.42 11.47 11.88
C SER A 849 20.98 10.22 12.57
N ASP A 850 20.46 9.92 13.76
CA ASP A 850 20.73 8.68 14.50
C ASP A 850 19.83 7.51 14.09
N GLU A 851 18.98 7.70 13.07
CA GLU A 851 18.10 6.67 12.53
C GLU A 851 18.88 5.49 11.91
N VAL A 852 20.11 5.74 11.44
CA VAL A 852 21.03 4.74 10.89
C VAL A 852 22.26 4.55 11.78
N LYS A 853 22.77 3.32 11.87
CA LYS A 853 24.04 3.02 12.56
C LYS A 853 25.26 3.57 11.78
N PRO A 854 26.41 3.78 12.45
CA PRO A 854 27.65 4.10 11.77
C PRO A 854 27.99 3.09 10.67
N GLY A 855 28.50 3.55 9.54
CA GLY A 855 28.79 2.73 8.36
C GLY A 855 27.60 2.54 7.41
N ILE A 856 26.39 2.98 7.79
CA ILE A 856 25.17 2.84 6.98
C ILE A 856 24.66 4.22 6.57
N LEU A 857 24.36 4.37 5.28
CA LEU A 857 23.70 5.54 4.70
C LEU A 857 22.31 5.15 4.21
N SER A 858 21.38 6.09 4.23
CA SER A 858 19.99 5.84 3.84
C SER A 858 19.42 6.99 3.01
N THR A 859 18.78 6.70 1.89
CA THR A 859 18.15 7.72 1.05
C THR A 859 16.86 7.24 0.39
N THR A 860 16.23 8.09 -0.41
CA THR A 860 15.02 7.85 -1.22
C THR A 860 15.32 8.13 -2.69
N PHE A 861 14.43 7.75 -3.60
CA PHE A 861 14.60 7.98 -5.05
C PHE A 861 13.35 8.63 -5.69
N HIS A 862 12.68 9.49 -4.93
CA HIS A 862 11.45 10.13 -5.38
C HIS A 862 11.69 11.18 -6.46
N PHE A 863 12.90 11.74 -6.53
CA PHE A 863 13.25 12.86 -7.39
C PHE A 863 14.24 12.42 -8.49
N PRO A 864 13.85 12.43 -9.78
CA PRO A 864 14.71 12.06 -10.90
C PRO A 864 15.86 13.04 -11.10
N GLU A 865 15.85 14.23 -10.51
CA GLU A 865 16.97 15.17 -10.57
C GLU A 865 18.26 14.60 -9.95
N ILE A 866 18.15 13.61 -9.05
CA ILE A 866 19.30 12.98 -8.38
C ILE A 866 19.70 11.67 -9.08
N MET A 867 18.75 10.95 -9.69
CA MET A 867 18.96 9.62 -10.30
C MET A 867 19.76 8.66 -9.39
N VAL A 868 19.27 8.38 -8.16
CA VAL A 868 19.98 7.53 -7.18
C VAL A 868 20.37 6.17 -7.77
N ASN A 869 19.57 5.61 -8.67
CA ASN A 869 19.86 4.34 -9.30
C ASN A 869 21.05 4.35 -10.28
N ASN A 870 21.68 5.50 -10.53
CA ASN A 870 23.00 5.57 -11.18
C ASN A 870 24.12 4.95 -10.34
N ILE A 871 23.98 4.89 -9.01
CA ILE A 871 24.99 4.29 -8.12
C ILE A 871 24.62 2.89 -7.63
N THR A 872 23.35 2.49 -7.77
CA THR A 872 22.83 1.16 -7.42
C THR A 872 23.44 0.07 -8.32
N SER A 873 23.76 -1.07 -7.71
CA SER A 873 24.34 -2.23 -8.37
C SER A 873 23.32 -3.02 -9.20
N ASP A 874 23.77 -3.67 -10.29
CA ASP A 874 22.97 -4.67 -11.00
C ASP A 874 23.07 -6.09 -10.41
N GLU A 875 23.75 -6.24 -9.26
CA GLU A 875 23.62 -7.41 -8.39
C GLU A 875 22.15 -7.67 -8.04
N HIS A 876 21.81 -8.94 -7.88
CA HIS A 876 20.43 -9.37 -7.70
C HIS A 876 20.34 -10.70 -6.93
N ASP A 877 19.15 -11.02 -6.45
CA ASP A 877 18.81 -12.32 -5.89
C ASP A 877 19.21 -13.47 -6.83
N ALA A 878 19.82 -14.51 -6.27
CA ALA A 878 20.35 -15.63 -7.05
C ALA A 878 19.28 -16.35 -7.88
N ASP A 879 18.06 -16.49 -7.34
CA ASP A 879 17.00 -17.31 -7.90
C ASP A 879 16.00 -16.45 -8.72
N ALA A 880 15.43 -15.44 -8.07
CA ALA A 880 14.39 -14.59 -8.61
C ALA A 880 14.95 -13.40 -9.41
N LYS A 881 16.25 -13.11 -9.39
CA LYS A 881 16.83 -11.95 -10.10
C LYS A 881 16.21 -10.60 -9.70
N CYS A 882 15.76 -10.48 -8.45
CA CYS A 882 15.34 -9.21 -7.86
C CYS A 882 16.57 -8.39 -7.50
N PRO A 883 16.72 -7.13 -7.94
CA PRO A 883 17.94 -6.37 -7.68
C PRO A 883 18.22 -6.10 -6.21
N GLU A 884 19.50 -5.93 -5.89
CA GLU A 884 20.00 -5.60 -4.55
C GLU A 884 19.99 -4.08 -4.31
N TYR A 885 18.82 -3.49 -4.15
CA TYR A 885 18.67 -2.03 -3.89
C TYR A 885 19.07 -1.61 -2.47
N LYS A 886 19.14 -2.57 -1.54
CA LYS A 886 19.30 -2.33 -0.10
C LYS A 886 20.74 -2.46 0.38
N VAL A 887 21.64 -2.89 -0.50
CA VAL A 887 23.06 -3.06 -0.22
C VAL A 887 23.84 -2.51 -1.42
N VAL A 888 24.40 -1.32 -1.27
CA VAL A 888 25.27 -0.71 -2.28
C VAL A 888 26.52 -0.20 -1.57
N ALA A 889 27.70 -0.67 -1.99
CA ALA A 889 28.95 -0.18 -1.44
C ALA A 889 29.21 1.23 -1.97
N VAL A 890 29.34 2.19 -1.05
CA VAL A 890 29.58 3.60 -1.38
C VAL A 890 30.67 4.24 -0.51
N ASP A 891 31.24 5.33 -1.01
CA ASP A 891 31.94 6.33 -0.21
C ASP A 891 31.29 7.69 -0.42
N PHE A 892 31.50 8.60 0.51
CA PHE A 892 30.98 9.95 0.41
C PHE A 892 31.97 11.00 0.90
N ARG A 893 31.81 12.20 0.37
CA ARG A 893 32.58 13.40 0.71
C ARG A 893 31.75 14.65 0.48
N LYS A 894 32.18 15.77 1.05
CA LYS A 894 31.60 17.09 0.73
C LYS A 894 31.71 17.38 -0.77
N SER A 895 30.61 17.87 -1.36
CA SER A 895 30.50 18.13 -2.80
C SER A 895 30.66 19.60 -3.16
N LYS A 896 30.96 19.84 -4.44
CA LYS A 896 30.88 21.14 -5.11
C LYS A 896 29.66 21.27 -6.04
N GLY A 897 28.76 20.26 -6.06
CA GLY A 897 27.50 20.30 -6.84
C GLY A 897 27.64 20.02 -8.33
N LYS A 898 28.58 19.17 -8.74
CA LYS A 898 28.83 18.84 -10.16
C LYS A 898 27.97 17.71 -10.71
N HIS A 899 27.42 16.85 -9.85
CA HIS A 899 26.76 15.60 -10.22
C HIS A 899 25.23 15.64 -10.04
N LYS A 900 24.64 16.83 -9.84
CA LYS A 900 23.18 17.05 -9.85
C LYS A 900 22.57 17.10 -11.27
N GLN A 901 23.40 17.08 -12.31
CA GLN A 901 23.02 17.43 -13.70
C GLN A 901 22.82 16.24 -14.66
N LEU A 902 22.96 14.98 -14.22
CA LEU A 902 22.86 13.82 -15.12
C LEU A 902 21.45 13.54 -15.67
N ALA A 903 20.40 14.15 -15.10
CA ALA A 903 19.04 14.11 -15.66
C ALA A 903 18.83 15.07 -16.84
N GLN A 904 19.64 16.13 -16.96
CA GLN A 904 19.52 17.12 -18.04
C GLN A 904 20.19 16.67 -19.35
N SER A 905 21.01 15.60 -19.32
CA SER A 905 21.75 15.10 -20.48
C SER A 905 21.10 13.91 -21.18
N ILE A 906 19.86 13.55 -20.82
CA ILE A 906 19.11 12.44 -21.44
C ILE A 906 18.28 12.94 -22.66
N SER A 907 18.23 14.26 -22.90
CA SER A 907 17.68 14.88 -24.11
C SER A 907 18.63 14.76 -25.30
#